data_AF-A0AAJ0CLV3-F1
#
_entry.id   AF-A0AAJ0CLV3-F1
#
_cell.length_a   1.000
_cell.length_b   1.000
_cell.length_c   1.000
_cell.angle_alpha   90.00
_cell.angle_beta   90.00
_cell.angle_gamma   90.00
#
_symmetry.space_group_name_H-M   'P 1'
#
loop_
_entity.id
_entity.type
_entity.pdbx_description
1 polymer ?
#
loop_
_entity_poly.entity_id
_entity_poly.type
_entity_poly.pdbx_seq_one_letter_code
_entity_poly.pdbx_strand_id
1 'polypeptide(L)'
;MRRTVDTQCVDDLLHQSADAHCNREITLNPPRSIVWGAVLDLEVLALSTPKRSDNPRLPFGLFQTIHTSVSRHAAKYYCHLPYRLSQAPLTSTPFKASTGLLAVAGGVAATTAYLDAKLHVRKDLSVLSRTKQGEKNLSSALKAKKASGYFLFEAAAHRQPNEQCVWSREGTYTWAQAYQRVSQYGHYFQDLGVQPLEYVGVYLYNSPDFVFIWLALLSIGAAPALINYNLASAALLHCVKISGTRLLIFDSASDCVSRISASDKELRDLGVQPILLDDGLKGKIDQYPTSRPGTACFDDSSRMLPFALMYTSGTTGLPKAAPLGIHRNYAAASTSPKSFGQKPGPGGDRTYFCIPMYHGTGGLAVMNDLMGGQSIAVAPKFSLSRFWQDCIDSKSTIFVYVGELVRYLLSAPSSSNDRKHQIRLVWGNGLSPELWSRFQERFGISEIGEFYSSTEGVMILVKFYRSGYGTGAIGHHGWLLRRQYHEQIMPVKIDAETGDIWRSPDTGFAKRLPYEQGGEILVKLASRQAWAGYYGADEATKKKLIENVFEKGDLFYRTGDALRRDADGHWFFMDRLGDTYRWKGENVSTTEVTQVLGTHPSIAEANVYGVKIPSHDGRAGCAAIALNDGNADTFDWSSVATLLRKELPPYAVPVFLRVREGVGSMATDNHKHNKVHLRDEGVDPRALGTRVPDGKRDRLFWLPTGSAKYVAFTQGDWDKLTQLRARI
;
A
#
# COMPACT_ATOMS: atom_id res chain seq x y z
N MET A 1 -50.63 9.28 39.69
CA MET A 1 -51.48 10.31 40.34
C MET A 1 -50.71 11.63 40.37
N ARG A 2 -51.40 12.77 40.55
CA ARG A 2 -50.77 14.09 40.73
C ARG A 2 -50.16 14.21 42.13
N ARG A 3 -49.06 14.95 42.27
CA ARG A 3 -48.95 16.13 43.17
C ARG A 3 -47.68 16.93 42.88
N THR A 4 -47.87 18.21 42.60
CA THR A 4 -46.89 19.32 42.59
C THR A 4 -46.99 20.09 43.92
N VAL A 5 -46.42 21.31 44.00
CA VAL A 5 -46.65 22.33 45.05
C VAL A 5 -45.84 22.07 46.36
N ASP A 6 -45.00 22.98 46.89
CA ASP A 6 -44.65 24.34 46.39
C ASP A 6 -43.17 24.81 46.55
N THR A 7 -42.92 25.92 47.27
CA THR A 7 -42.00 27.01 46.86
C THR A 7 -41.17 27.60 48.05
N GLN A 8 -40.52 28.79 48.09
CA GLN A 8 -40.62 30.08 47.37
C GLN A 8 -39.34 30.95 47.58
N CYS A 9 -39.39 32.24 47.20
CA CYS A 9 -38.50 33.36 47.58
C CYS A 9 -37.12 33.50 46.87
N VAL A 10 -36.70 34.69 46.41
CA VAL A 10 -37.41 35.98 46.20
C VAL A 10 -36.59 36.93 45.28
N ASP A 11 -37.27 37.72 44.43
CA ASP A 11 -36.94 39.07 43.87
C ASP A 11 -35.63 39.34 43.06
N ASP A 12 -35.59 40.18 42.00
CA ASP A 12 -36.65 40.77 41.13
C ASP A 12 -36.06 41.39 39.82
N LEU A 13 -36.92 41.94 38.94
CA LEU A 13 -36.69 42.76 37.71
C LEU A 13 -36.12 42.02 36.48
N LEU A 14 -36.73 41.93 35.28
CA LEU A 14 -37.69 42.74 34.49
C LEU A 14 -37.08 44.05 33.90
N HIS A 15 -37.31 44.47 32.64
CA HIS A 15 -38.37 44.16 31.66
C HIS A 15 -37.92 44.40 30.18
N GLN A 16 -38.52 43.66 29.21
CA GLN A 16 -38.94 44.07 27.83
C GLN A 16 -37.87 44.63 26.83
N SER A 17 -38.07 44.72 25.50
CA SER A 17 -39.16 44.35 24.56
C SER A 17 -38.59 43.74 23.24
N ALA A 18 -39.44 43.45 22.25
CA ALA A 18 -39.08 42.79 20.99
C ALA A 18 -38.72 43.73 19.81
N ASP A 19 -38.29 43.10 18.71
CA ASP A 19 -38.28 43.52 17.30
C ASP A 19 -37.49 44.76 16.83
N ALA A 20 -36.42 44.48 16.07
CA ALA A 20 -35.94 45.33 14.97
C ALA A 20 -35.28 44.49 13.87
N HIS A 21 -35.85 44.49 12.65
CA HIS A 21 -35.13 44.05 11.45
C HIS A 21 -34.01 45.06 11.11
N CYS A 22 -32.76 44.62 11.00
CA CYS A 22 -31.77 45.30 10.17
C CYS A 22 -30.64 44.34 9.75
N ASN A 23 -30.08 44.58 8.56
CA ASN A 23 -29.00 43.78 8.00
C ASN A 23 -27.73 43.87 8.84
N ARG A 24 -27.04 42.73 9.01
CA ARG A 24 -25.58 42.71 9.17
C ARG A 24 -24.98 41.71 8.19
N GLU A 25 -24.45 42.26 7.10
CA GLU A 25 -23.58 41.53 6.20
C GLU A 25 -22.35 41.05 6.97
N ILE A 26 -22.18 39.74 7.13
CA ILE A 26 -20.92 39.19 7.61
C ILE A 26 -19.98 39.11 6.41
N THR A 27 -19.28 40.22 6.15
CA THR A 27 -18.27 40.35 5.09
C THR A 27 -17.03 39.51 5.40
N LEU A 28 -17.14 38.20 5.24
CA LEU A 28 -16.00 37.27 5.23
C LEU A 28 -15.13 37.53 4.00
N ASN A 29 -14.21 38.49 4.12
CA ASN A 29 -13.13 38.68 3.14
C ASN A 29 -12.35 37.35 2.97
N PRO A 30 -12.28 36.77 1.77
CA PRO A 30 -11.79 35.42 1.60
C PRO A 30 -10.26 35.35 1.76
N PRO A 31 -9.73 34.45 2.60
CA PRO A 31 -8.29 34.14 2.58
C PRO A 31 -7.92 33.54 1.23
N ARG A 32 -6.86 34.07 0.60
CA ARG A 32 -6.43 33.62 -0.73
C ARG A 32 -5.82 32.22 -0.65
N SER A 33 -6.16 31.39 -1.65
CA SER A 33 -5.49 30.13 -2.04
C SER A 33 -5.27 29.07 -0.95
N ILE A 34 -6.16 28.08 -0.89
CA ILE A 34 -5.97 26.82 -0.14
C ILE A 34 -5.81 25.68 -1.15
N VAL A 35 -4.58 25.25 -1.45
CA VAL A 35 -4.29 24.12 -2.36
C VAL A 35 -3.06 23.31 -1.91
N TRP A 36 -3.08 22.79 -0.67
CA TRP A 36 -2.07 21.82 -0.21
C TRP A 36 -2.73 20.68 0.57
N GLY A 37 -2.66 19.48 0.00
CA GLY A 37 -3.27 18.26 0.53
C GLY A 37 -2.86 17.04 -0.28
N ALA A 38 -1.80 16.36 0.17
CA ALA A 38 -1.28 15.11 -0.38
C ALA A 38 -1.00 15.07 -1.89
N VAL A 39 -0.15 16.00 -2.34
CA VAL A 39 1.20 15.59 -2.78
C VAL A 39 2.19 16.31 -1.86
N LEU A 40 3.17 15.58 -1.30
CA LEU A 40 4.14 16.13 -0.36
C LEU A 40 5.41 16.57 -1.11
N ASP A 41 5.51 17.84 -1.51
CA ASP A 41 6.81 18.47 -1.79
C ASP A 41 6.78 20.01 -1.89
N LEU A 42 7.86 20.63 -1.40
CA LEU A 42 8.38 21.97 -1.74
C LEU A 42 7.50 23.24 -1.58
N GLU A 43 7.13 23.60 -0.33
CA GLU A 43 6.83 25.01 0.03
C GLU A 43 7.73 25.59 1.15
N VAL A 44 8.62 24.79 1.75
CA VAL A 44 9.41 25.17 2.94
C VAL A 44 10.57 26.16 2.67
N LEU A 45 11.00 26.33 1.41
CA LEU A 45 12.25 27.04 1.07
C LEU A 45 12.16 28.58 1.02
N ALA A 46 11.04 29.18 1.44
CA ALA A 46 10.83 30.63 1.36
C ALA A 46 11.23 31.42 2.63
N LEU A 47 11.26 30.79 3.83
CA LEU A 47 11.26 31.51 5.11
C LEU A 47 12.19 30.92 6.20
N SER A 48 13.41 30.51 5.86
CA SER A 48 14.43 30.14 6.88
C SER A 48 15.88 30.32 6.43
N THR A 49 16.46 31.51 6.62
CA THR A 49 17.90 31.78 6.43
C THR A 49 18.52 32.56 7.60
N PRO A 50 18.96 31.87 8.67
CA PRO A 50 19.77 32.48 9.72
C PRO A 50 21.16 32.91 9.19
N LYS A 51 21.65 34.09 9.59
CA LYS A 51 23.01 34.56 9.27
C LYS A 51 24.03 34.08 10.30
N ARG A 52 25.05 33.33 9.86
CA ARG A 52 26.44 33.18 10.38
C ARG A 52 27.13 32.15 9.47
N SER A 53 28.16 32.46 8.67
CA SER A 53 29.51 33.03 8.90
C SER A 53 30.60 31.95 9.05
N ASP A 54 31.76 32.23 8.46
CA ASP A 54 33.09 31.66 8.73
C ASP A 54 33.50 30.30 8.11
N ASN A 55 34.09 30.42 6.90
CA ASN A 55 35.21 29.64 6.33
C ASN A 55 35.04 28.16 5.86
N PRO A 56 35.90 27.67 4.93
CA PRO A 56 36.60 28.34 3.83
C PRO A 56 36.21 27.79 2.42
N ARG A 57 36.82 28.32 1.36
CA ARG A 57 36.41 28.16 -0.06
C ARG A 57 36.89 26.87 -0.73
N LEU A 58 36.05 26.31 -1.60
CA LEU A 58 36.45 25.52 -2.79
C LEU A 58 35.72 26.07 -4.04
N PRO A 59 36.30 25.97 -5.26
CA PRO A 59 35.94 26.86 -6.37
C PRO A 59 34.68 26.44 -7.15
N PHE A 60 33.62 27.25 -7.06
CA PHE A 60 32.52 27.28 -8.04
C PHE A 60 33.02 27.92 -9.35
N GLY A 61 33.46 27.11 -10.32
CA GLY A 61 34.14 27.64 -11.52
C GLY A 61 34.11 26.78 -12.78
N LEU A 62 33.09 25.93 -13.00
CA LEU A 62 33.02 25.09 -14.21
C LEU A 62 31.63 24.88 -14.84
N PHE A 63 30.53 25.13 -14.10
CA PHE A 63 29.19 24.70 -14.53
C PHE A 63 28.45 25.66 -15.48
N GLN A 64 28.87 26.93 -15.58
CA GLN A 64 28.13 27.94 -16.34
C GLN A 64 28.38 27.89 -17.86
N THR A 65 29.45 27.21 -18.31
CA THR A 65 29.85 27.13 -19.73
C THR A 65 29.12 26.03 -20.52
N ILE A 66 28.65 24.98 -19.84
CA ILE A 66 28.08 23.79 -20.50
C ILE A 66 26.64 24.03 -20.98
N HIS A 67 25.86 24.82 -20.25
CA HIS A 67 24.41 24.98 -20.48
C HIS A 67 24.05 25.80 -21.74
N THR A 68 25.01 26.56 -22.30
CA THR A 68 24.78 27.51 -23.40
C THR A 68 25.10 26.93 -24.79
N SER A 69 25.93 25.88 -24.86
CA SER A 69 26.40 25.31 -26.14
C SER A 69 25.42 24.30 -26.74
N VAL A 70 24.93 23.35 -25.92
CA VAL A 70 24.09 22.22 -26.35
C VAL A 70 22.75 22.70 -26.94
N SER A 71 22.15 23.73 -26.34
CA SER A 71 20.80 24.21 -26.68
C SER A 71 20.69 24.94 -28.04
N ARG A 72 21.79 25.21 -28.75
CA ARG A 72 21.77 25.90 -30.05
C ARG A 72 21.94 25.00 -31.28
N HIS A 73 22.39 23.75 -31.12
CA HIS A 73 22.65 22.85 -32.26
C HIS A 73 21.53 21.84 -32.55
N ALA A 74 20.64 21.57 -31.59
CA ALA A 74 19.60 20.54 -31.75
C ALA A 74 18.36 20.95 -32.56
N ALA A 75 18.29 22.19 -33.07
CA ALA A 75 17.04 22.83 -33.50
C ALA A 75 16.96 23.22 -34.99
N LYS A 76 17.85 22.71 -35.87
CA LYS A 76 17.96 23.20 -37.26
C LYS A 76 17.85 22.17 -38.39
N TYR A 77 17.65 20.88 -38.09
CA TYR A 77 17.53 19.84 -39.11
C TYR A 77 16.48 18.78 -38.74
N TYR A 78 15.23 18.95 -39.18
CA TYR A 78 14.27 17.89 -39.52
C TYR A 78 12.98 18.49 -40.11
N CYS A 79 12.83 18.53 -41.45
CA CYS A 79 11.53 18.48 -42.14
C CYS A 79 11.65 18.41 -43.69
N HIS A 80 10.89 17.47 -44.29
CA HIS A 80 10.30 17.43 -45.64
C HIS A 80 11.13 17.36 -46.96
N LEU A 81 11.06 16.17 -47.59
CA LEU A 81 10.83 15.87 -49.04
C LEU A 81 11.90 16.24 -50.10
N PRO A 82 11.88 15.65 -51.33
CA PRO A 82 11.45 14.30 -51.76
C PRO A 82 12.45 13.58 -52.72
N TYR A 83 12.03 12.48 -53.34
CA TYR A 83 12.78 11.59 -54.26
C TYR A 83 13.32 12.22 -55.56
N ARG A 84 14.55 11.84 -55.98
CA ARG A 84 14.89 11.41 -57.36
C ARG A 84 16.27 10.73 -57.45
N LEU A 85 16.48 9.93 -58.50
CA LEU A 85 17.73 9.21 -58.80
C LEU A 85 18.55 9.89 -59.90
N SER A 86 19.87 9.95 -59.72
CA SER A 86 20.86 10.09 -60.79
C SER A 86 22.23 9.59 -60.31
N GLN A 87 22.98 8.88 -61.14
CA GLN A 87 24.33 8.39 -60.82
C GLN A 87 25.40 9.41 -61.26
N ALA A 88 26.30 9.79 -60.34
CA ALA A 88 27.58 10.44 -60.64
C ALA A 88 28.57 10.14 -59.51
N PRO A 89 29.81 9.68 -59.79
CA PRO A 89 30.79 9.37 -58.75
C PRO A 89 31.58 10.63 -58.35
N LEU A 90 31.60 10.97 -57.06
CA LEU A 90 32.50 11.99 -56.51
C LEU A 90 33.33 11.44 -55.35
N THR A 91 34.63 11.44 -55.61
CA THR A 91 35.80 11.17 -54.77
C THR A 91 35.61 11.30 -53.25
N SER A 92 35.84 10.20 -52.54
CA SER A 92 35.90 10.17 -51.07
C SER A 92 37.12 10.92 -50.52
N THR A 93 36.90 12.04 -49.84
CA THR A 93 37.88 12.63 -48.92
C THR A 93 37.60 12.16 -47.49
N PRO A 94 38.52 11.46 -46.81
CA PRO A 94 38.28 10.98 -45.46
C PRO A 94 38.38 12.15 -44.47
N PHE A 95 37.23 12.65 -44.02
CA PHE A 95 37.16 13.69 -43.00
C PHE A 95 37.70 13.15 -41.66
N LYS A 96 38.99 13.42 -41.37
CA LYS A 96 39.64 13.02 -40.11
C LYS A 96 39.05 13.78 -38.92
N ALA A 97 37.90 13.32 -38.43
CA ALA A 97 37.40 13.70 -37.12
C ALA A 97 38.49 13.41 -36.08
N SER A 98 38.98 14.45 -35.40
CA SER A 98 40.14 14.31 -34.52
C SER A 98 39.85 13.33 -33.37
N THR A 99 40.70 12.30 -33.24
CA THR A 99 40.54 11.23 -32.24
C THR A 99 40.51 11.78 -30.81
N GLY A 100 41.22 12.89 -30.56
CA GLY A 100 41.17 13.61 -29.28
C GLY A 100 39.77 14.12 -28.91
N LEU A 101 38.97 14.64 -29.86
CA LEU A 101 37.62 15.13 -29.55
C LEU A 101 36.68 13.98 -29.16
N LEU A 102 36.80 12.84 -29.85
CA LEU A 102 36.06 11.62 -29.54
C LEU A 102 36.49 11.02 -28.20
N ALA A 103 37.78 11.04 -27.88
CA ALA A 103 38.30 10.59 -26.59
C ALA A 103 37.80 11.47 -25.42
N VAL A 104 37.82 12.80 -25.57
CA VAL A 104 37.28 13.73 -24.56
C VAL A 104 35.77 13.57 -24.39
N ALA A 105 35.01 13.48 -25.49
CA ALA A 105 33.57 13.22 -25.44
C ALA A 105 33.25 11.88 -24.76
N GLY A 106 34.01 10.82 -25.09
CA GLY A 106 33.90 9.51 -24.45
C GLY A 106 34.22 9.54 -22.94
N GLY A 107 35.29 10.23 -22.54
CA GLY A 107 35.65 10.40 -21.14
C GLY A 107 34.60 11.16 -20.32
N VAL A 108 34.04 12.24 -20.88
CA VAL A 108 32.94 12.98 -20.25
C VAL A 108 31.66 12.14 -20.18
N ALA A 109 31.32 11.39 -21.23
CA ALA A 109 30.16 10.50 -21.24
C ALA A 109 30.29 9.36 -20.22
N ALA A 110 31.46 8.70 -20.15
CA ALA A 110 31.76 7.65 -19.19
C ALA A 110 31.74 8.18 -17.74
N THR A 111 32.33 9.34 -17.47
CA THR A 111 32.31 9.99 -16.15
C THR A 111 30.88 10.35 -15.76
N THR A 112 30.09 10.89 -16.68
CA THR A 112 28.66 11.22 -16.44
C THR A 112 27.83 9.96 -16.18
N ALA A 113 28.08 8.88 -16.92
CA ALA A 113 27.42 7.59 -16.70
C ALA A 113 27.79 6.97 -15.36
N TYR A 114 29.06 7.02 -14.95
CA TYR A 114 29.52 6.56 -13.63
C TYR A 114 28.89 7.36 -12.49
N LEU A 115 28.85 8.69 -12.60
CA LEU A 115 28.23 9.56 -11.60
C LEU A 115 26.71 9.32 -11.51
N ASP A 116 26.00 9.15 -12.62
CA ASP A 116 24.58 8.81 -12.62
C ASP A 116 24.30 7.38 -12.12
N ALA A 117 25.20 6.42 -12.38
CA ALA A 117 25.12 5.06 -11.84
C ALA A 117 25.36 5.00 -10.32
N LYS A 118 26.08 5.97 -9.74
CA LYS A 118 26.36 6.05 -8.29
C LYS A 118 25.40 6.98 -7.52
N LEU A 119 24.93 8.04 -8.16
CA LEU A 119 24.08 9.08 -7.53
C LEU A 119 22.61 8.99 -7.96
N HIS A 120 22.30 8.24 -9.02
CA HIS A 120 20.95 8.02 -9.55
C HIS A 120 20.15 9.31 -9.85
N VAL A 121 20.86 10.37 -10.26
CA VAL A 121 20.31 11.71 -10.49
C VAL A 121 19.22 11.69 -11.56
N ARG A 122 19.40 10.95 -12.66
CA ARG A 122 18.35 10.82 -13.69
C ARG A 122 17.11 10.10 -13.17
N LYS A 123 17.25 9.12 -12.27
CA LYS A 123 16.11 8.44 -11.63
C LYS A 123 15.30 9.45 -10.81
N ASP A 124 15.99 10.22 -9.97
CA ASP A 124 15.37 11.19 -9.08
C ASP A 124 14.69 12.33 -9.85
N LEU A 125 15.36 12.90 -10.86
CA LEU A 125 14.76 13.89 -11.76
C LEU A 125 13.52 13.33 -12.49
N SER A 126 13.53 12.04 -12.84
CA SER A 126 12.37 11.37 -13.43
C SER A 126 11.21 11.21 -12.44
N VAL A 127 11.49 10.95 -11.15
CA VAL A 127 10.48 10.94 -10.08
C VAL A 127 9.89 12.35 -9.89
N LEU A 128 10.73 13.36 -9.65
CA LEU A 128 10.31 14.74 -9.40
C LEU A 128 9.53 15.33 -10.59
N SER A 129 9.92 15.00 -11.82
CA SER A 129 9.19 15.39 -13.03
C SER A 129 7.79 14.78 -13.09
N ARG A 130 7.62 13.49 -12.73
CA ARG A 130 6.29 12.85 -12.61
C ARG A 130 5.46 13.45 -11.47
N THR A 131 6.05 13.70 -10.31
CA THR A 131 5.36 14.33 -9.17
C THR A 131 4.75 15.67 -9.60
N LYS A 132 5.57 16.55 -10.18
CA LYS A 132 5.16 17.86 -10.70
C LYS A 132 4.20 17.80 -11.89
N GLN A 133 4.27 16.76 -12.72
CA GLN A 133 3.30 16.49 -13.77
C GLN A 133 1.93 16.12 -13.17
N GLY A 134 1.89 15.25 -12.16
CA GLY A 134 0.65 14.86 -11.46
C GLY A 134 -0.03 16.04 -10.76
N GLU A 135 0.73 16.88 -10.06
CA GLU A 135 0.27 18.14 -9.47
C GLU A 135 -0.33 19.08 -10.53
N LYS A 136 0.38 19.31 -11.64
CA LYS A 136 -0.09 20.17 -12.73
C LYS A 136 -1.38 19.62 -13.35
N ASN A 137 -1.46 18.30 -13.57
CA ASN A 137 -2.63 17.63 -14.12
C ASN A 137 -3.84 17.80 -13.19
N LEU A 138 -3.67 17.59 -11.88
CA LEU A 138 -4.72 17.78 -10.87
C LEU A 138 -5.16 19.26 -10.78
N SER A 139 -4.22 20.21 -10.76
CA SER A 139 -4.53 21.65 -10.77
C SER A 139 -5.32 22.07 -12.03
N SER A 140 -4.97 21.49 -13.18
CA SER A 140 -5.70 21.71 -14.44
C SER A 140 -7.10 21.09 -14.40
N ALA A 141 -7.24 19.90 -13.80
CA ALA A 141 -8.53 19.22 -13.63
C ALA A 141 -9.49 19.96 -12.68
N LEU A 142 -8.97 20.51 -11.57
CA LEU A 142 -9.73 21.35 -10.63
C LEU A 142 -10.27 22.61 -11.34
N LYS A 143 -9.41 23.31 -12.10
CA LYS A 143 -9.81 24.49 -12.90
C LYS A 143 -10.82 24.14 -14.00
N ALA A 144 -10.72 22.94 -14.57
CA ALA A 144 -11.63 22.45 -15.61
C ALA A 144 -12.92 21.81 -15.06
N LYS A 145 -13.18 21.86 -13.74
CA LYS A 145 -14.34 21.19 -13.10
C LYS A 145 -14.42 19.69 -13.42
N LYS A 146 -13.25 19.04 -13.47
CA LYS A 146 -13.07 17.62 -13.84
C LYS A 146 -12.09 16.89 -12.92
N ALA A 147 -11.96 17.33 -11.67
CA ALA A 147 -11.14 16.68 -10.64
C ALA A 147 -11.79 15.40 -10.06
N SER A 148 -12.24 14.50 -10.94
CA SER A 148 -12.63 13.13 -10.60
C SER A 148 -11.85 12.15 -11.46
N GLY A 149 -11.40 11.06 -10.85
CA GLY A 149 -10.73 9.96 -11.54
C GLY A 149 -11.57 9.34 -12.65
N TYR A 150 -12.90 9.43 -12.52
CA TYR A 150 -13.85 9.07 -13.58
C TYR A 150 -13.52 9.77 -14.92
N PHE A 151 -13.14 11.05 -14.92
CA PHE A 151 -12.88 11.79 -16.17
C PHE A 151 -11.61 11.32 -16.89
N LEU A 152 -10.65 10.72 -16.17
CA LEU A 152 -9.50 10.05 -16.77
C LEU A 152 -9.93 8.74 -17.45
N PHE A 153 -10.82 7.96 -16.81
CA PHE A 153 -11.42 6.77 -17.39
C PHE A 153 -12.30 7.10 -18.62
N GLU A 154 -13.16 8.11 -18.56
CA GLU A 154 -13.97 8.60 -19.71
C GLU A 154 -13.06 9.00 -20.90
N ALA A 155 -12.01 9.79 -20.62
CA ALA A 155 -11.04 10.23 -21.63
C ALA A 155 -10.09 9.11 -22.12
N ALA A 156 -10.05 7.96 -21.44
CA ALA A 156 -9.46 6.73 -21.95
C ALA A 156 -10.47 5.96 -22.81
N ALA A 157 -11.71 5.80 -22.34
CA ALA A 157 -12.73 5.00 -23.00
C ALA A 157 -13.07 5.50 -24.41
N HIS A 158 -13.24 6.82 -24.57
CA HIS A 158 -13.47 7.43 -25.88
C HIS A 158 -12.26 7.36 -26.84
N ARG A 159 -11.05 7.06 -26.34
CA ARG A 159 -9.80 7.01 -27.14
C ARG A 159 -9.54 5.63 -27.74
N GLN A 160 -10.08 4.58 -27.13
CA GLN A 160 -9.86 3.18 -27.50
C GLN A 160 -11.14 2.33 -27.34
N PRO A 161 -12.31 2.80 -27.84
CA PRO A 161 -13.62 2.23 -27.49
C PRO A 161 -13.78 0.74 -27.83
N ASN A 162 -13.09 0.28 -28.87
CA ASN A 162 -13.15 -1.10 -29.37
C ASN A 162 -12.11 -2.02 -28.73
N GLU A 163 -11.10 -1.48 -28.03
CA GLU A 163 -10.13 -2.30 -27.31
C GLU A 163 -10.77 -2.97 -26.10
N GLN A 164 -10.22 -4.10 -25.68
CA GLN A 164 -10.64 -4.77 -24.45
C GLN A 164 -10.19 -3.98 -23.20
N CYS A 165 -11.15 -3.64 -22.34
CA CYS A 165 -10.93 -2.92 -21.08
C CYS A 165 -10.77 -3.88 -19.91
N VAL A 166 -11.76 -4.76 -19.71
CA VAL A 166 -11.82 -5.71 -18.59
C VAL A 166 -12.00 -7.13 -19.12
N TRP A 167 -11.08 -8.03 -18.81
CA TRP A 167 -11.24 -9.48 -19.00
C TRP A 167 -11.62 -10.15 -17.67
N SER A 168 -12.46 -11.18 -17.73
CA SER A 168 -12.75 -12.10 -16.63
C SER A 168 -13.11 -13.48 -17.20
N ARG A 169 -13.28 -14.49 -16.34
CA ARG A 169 -13.79 -15.81 -16.75
C ARG A 169 -15.28 -15.80 -17.11
N GLU A 170 -16.04 -14.82 -16.63
CA GLU A 170 -17.48 -14.65 -16.91
C GLU A 170 -17.73 -13.91 -18.23
N GLY A 171 -16.78 -13.08 -18.68
CA GLY A 171 -16.91 -12.29 -19.90
C GLY A 171 -15.79 -11.27 -20.08
N THR A 172 -15.78 -10.61 -21.23
CA THR A 172 -14.83 -9.53 -21.56
C THR A 172 -15.59 -8.31 -22.05
N TYR A 173 -15.23 -7.14 -21.54
CA TYR A 173 -15.83 -5.85 -21.87
C TYR A 173 -14.84 -4.99 -22.66
N THR A 174 -15.28 -4.40 -23.76
CA THR A 174 -14.55 -3.31 -24.42
C THR A 174 -14.58 -2.04 -23.58
N TRP A 175 -13.76 -1.04 -23.91
CA TRP A 175 -13.84 0.27 -23.25
C TRP A 175 -15.18 0.97 -23.45
N ALA A 176 -15.82 0.81 -24.61
CA ALA A 176 -17.18 1.28 -24.83
C ALA A 176 -18.17 0.59 -23.87
N GLN A 177 -18.16 -0.74 -23.80
CA GLN A 177 -19.06 -1.51 -22.93
C GLN A 177 -18.82 -1.19 -21.44
N ALA A 178 -17.56 -1.01 -21.03
CA ALA A 178 -17.22 -0.57 -19.68
C ALA A 178 -17.79 0.83 -19.37
N TYR A 179 -17.68 1.79 -20.30
CA TYR A 179 -18.28 3.12 -20.15
C TYR A 179 -19.80 3.07 -20.03
N GLN A 180 -20.46 2.22 -20.82
CA GLN A 180 -21.91 2.02 -20.79
C GLN A 180 -22.36 1.46 -19.42
N ARG A 181 -21.74 0.38 -18.95
CA ARG A 181 -22.03 -0.23 -17.62
C ARG A 181 -21.78 0.75 -16.47
N VAL A 182 -20.67 1.50 -16.51
CA VAL A 182 -20.37 2.55 -15.52
C VAL A 182 -21.44 3.64 -15.53
N SER A 183 -21.92 4.06 -16.70
CA SER A 183 -22.98 5.07 -16.81
C SER A 183 -24.31 4.55 -16.26
N GLN A 184 -24.69 3.32 -16.59
CA GLN A 184 -25.89 2.63 -16.10
C GLN A 184 -25.91 2.50 -14.57
N TYR A 185 -24.82 2.03 -13.96
CA TYR A 185 -24.66 2.04 -12.50
C TYR A 185 -24.76 3.47 -11.93
N GLY A 186 -24.25 4.47 -12.64
CA GLY A 186 -24.30 5.88 -12.23
C GLY A 186 -25.74 6.41 -12.12
N HIS A 187 -26.57 6.16 -13.13
CA HIS A 187 -28.00 6.49 -13.07
C HIS A 187 -28.74 5.68 -12.00
N TYR A 188 -28.46 4.37 -11.87
CA TYR A 188 -29.06 3.53 -10.83
C TYR A 188 -28.79 4.07 -9.41
N PHE A 189 -27.56 4.52 -9.12
CA PHE A 189 -27.28 5.16 -7.84
C PHE A 189 -27.95 6.54 -7.67
N GLN A 190 -28.17 7.31 -8.74
CA GLN A 190 -28.99 8.53 -8.67
C GLN A 190 -30.47 8.24 -8.42
N ASP A 191 -31.03 7.16 -8.97
CA ASP A 191 -32.41 6.72 -8.73
C ASP A 191 -32.62 6.25 -7.28
N LEU A 192 -31.61 5.57 -6.70
CA LEU A 192 -31.49 5.34 -5.24
C LEU A 192 -31.16 6.62 -4.43
N GLY A 193 -31.19 7.78 -5.07
CA GLY A 193 -31.00 9.09 -4.45
C GLY A 193 -29.60 9.34 -3.88
N VAL A 194 -28.55 8.60 -4.29
CA VAL A 194 -27.18 8.79 -3.79
C VAL A 194 -26.68 10.19 -4.14
N GLN A 195 -26.19 10.90 -3.12
CA GLN A 195 -25.75 12.29 -3.21
C GLN A 195 -24.23 12.41 -3.32
N PRO A 196 -23.71 13.53 -3.86
CA PRO A 196 -22.28 13.81 -3.83
C PRO A 196 -21.71 13.84 -2.41
N LEU A 197 -20.45 13.43 -2.26
CA LEU A 197 -19.73 13.22 -0.99
C LEU A 197 -20.23 12.04 -0.14
N GLU A 198 -21.33 11.35 -0.47
CA GLU A 198 -21.75 10.15 0.26
C GLU A 198 -20.87 8.92 -0.02
N TYR A 199 -20.91 7.97 0.92
CA TYR A 199 -20.35 6.63 0.76
C TYR A 199 -21.46 5.59 0.53
N VAL A 200 -21.30 4.72 -0.47
CA VAL A 200 -22.09 3.49 -0.66
C VAL A 200 -21.26 2.29 -0.18
N GLY A 201 -21.81 1.47 0.71
CA GLY A 201 -21.15 0.24 1.17
C GLY A 201 -21.04 -0.78 0.04
N VAL A 202 -19.83 -1.30 -0.19
CA VAL A 202 -19.55 -2.33 -1.20
C VAL A 202 -18.95 -3.56 -0.50
N TYR A 203 -19.64 -4.70 -0.64
CA TYR A 203 -19.29 -6.01 -0.04
C TYR A 203 -19.27 -7.06 -1.17
N LEU A 204 -18.30 -6.93 -2.08
CA LEU A 204 -18.23 -7.69 -3.34
C LEU A 204 -16.90 -8.45 -3.45
N TYR A 205 -16.93 -9.63 -4.10
CA TYR A 205 -15.74 -10.28 -4.65
C TYR A 205 -15.15 -9.41 -5.78
N ASN A 206 -13.91 -9.71 -6.19
CA ASN A 206 -13.32 -9.07 -7.37
C ASN A 206 -14.13 -9.41 -8.64
N SER A 207 -14.74 -8.43 -9.28
CA SER A 207 -15.54 -8.63 -10.50
C SER A 207 -15.45 -7.42 -11.44
N PRO A 208 -15.87 -7.54 -12.71
CA PRO A 208 -16.08 -6.38 -13.58
C PRO A 208 -17.06 -5.37 -12.95
N ASP A 209 -18.14 -5.85 -12.34
CA ASP A 209 -19.13 -4.99 -11.68
C ASP A 209 -18.54 -4.23 -10.48
N PHE A 210 -17.58 -4.79 -9.73
CA PHE A 210 -16.86 -4.08 -8.64
C PHE A 210 -16.22 -2.78 -9.15
N VAL A 211 -15.47 -2.84 -10.25
CA VAL A 211 -14.80 -1.66 -10.82
C VAL A 211 -15.78 -0.73 -11.52
N PHE A 212 -16.86 -1.27 -12.11
CA PHE A 212 -17.91 -0.44 -12.71
C PHE A 212 -18.68 0.37 -11.66
N ILE A 213 -19.05 -0.25 -10.52
CA ILE A 213 -19.69 0.41 -9.37
C ILE A 213 -18.80 1.52 -8.80
N TRP A 214 -17.50 1.28 -8.64
CA TRP A 214 -16.58 2.29 -8.14
C TRP A 214 -16.50 3.51 -9.08
N LEU A 215 -16.28 3.28 -10.37
CA LEU A 215 -16.25 4.34 -11.38
C LEU A 215 -17.60 5.07 -11.49
N ALA A 216 -18.72 4.36 -11.31
CA ALA A 216 -20.06 4.93 -11.35
C ALA A 216 -20.30 5.93 -10.21
N LEU A 217 -19.94 5.57 -8.97
CA LEU A 217 -20.02 6.47 -7.82
C LEU A 217 -19.15 7.72 -8.04
N LEU A 218 -17.93 7.54 -8.56
CA LEU A 218 -17.03 8.65 -8.93
C LEU A 218 -17.54 9.53 -10.07
N SER A 219 -18.49 9.03 -10.89
CA SER A 219 -19.15 9.80 -11.97
C SER A 219 -20.23 10.75 -11.47
N ILE A 220 -20.79 10.48 -10.28
CA ILE A 220 -21.81 11.29 -9.61
C ILE A 220 -21.27 12.10 -8.41
N GLY A 221 -19.99 11.91 -8.06
CA GLY A 221 -19.31 12.61 -6.95
C GLY A 221 -19.42 11.91 -5.59
N ALA A 222 -19.93 10.67 -5.56
CA ALA A 222 -19.94 9.77 -4.41
C ALA A 222 -18.70 8.84 -4.46
N ALA A 223 -18.55 7.97 -3.46
CA ALA A 223 -17.48 6.96 -3.45
C ALA A 223 -17.91 5.66 -2.74
N PRO A 224 -17.20 4.53 -2.95
CA PRO A 224 -17.47 3.31 -2.21
C PRO A 224 -16.81 3.31 -0.82
N ALA A 225 -17.52 2.76 0.17
CA ALA A 225 -16.92 2.23 1.39
C ALA A 225 -16.65 0.74 1.19
N LEU A 226 -15.37 0.39 1.08
CA LEU A 226 -14.91 -0.91 0.58
C LEU A 226 -14.75 -1.91 1.72
N ILE A 227 -15.82 -2.65 2.03
CA ILE A 227 -15.88 -3.58 3.17
C ILE A 227 -15.32 -4.94 2.75
N ASN A 228 -14.51 -5.56 3.63
CA ASN A 228 -14.03 -6.92 3.42
C ASN A 228 -15.22 -7.91 3.43
N TYR A 229 -15.41 -8.63 2.32
CA TYR A 229 -16.51 -9.57 2.11
C TYR A 229 -16.51 -10.79 3.05
N ASN A 230 -15.47 -11.00 3.88
CA ASN A 230 -15.42 -12.06 4.89
C ASN A 230 -15.89 -11.60 6.28
N LEU A 231 -16.10 -10.30 6.51
CA LEU A 231 -16.57 -9.78 7.80
C LEU A 231 -18.05 -10.14 8.03
N ALA A 232 -18.39 -10.55 9.25
CA ALA A 232 -19.74 -10.87 9.68
C ALA A 232 -20.09 -10.19 11.01
N SER A 233 -21.39 -10.13 11.34
CA SER A 233 -21.92 -9.71 12.63
C SER A 233 -21.29 -8.39 13.12
N ALA A 234 -20.83 -8.32 14.38
CA ALA A 234 -20.30 -7.09 14.99
C ALA A 234 -19.16 -6.41 14.19
N ALA A 235 -18.31 -7.17 13.48
CA ALA A 235 -17.22 -6.59 12.69
C ALA A 235 -17.71 -5.97 11.37
N LEU A 236 -18.75 -6.54 10.76
CA LEU A 236 -19.45 -5.94 9.61
C LEU A 236 -20.21 -4.69 10.02
N LEU A 237 -21.04 -4.79 11.07
CA LEU A 237 -21.87 -3.69 11.58
C LEU A 237 -21.02 -2.49 12.04
N HIS A 238 -19.85 -2.75 12.64
CA HIS A 238 -18.86 -1.72 12.99
C HIS A 238 -18.34 -0.95 11.77
N CYS A 239 -17.98 -1.64 10.68
CA CYS A 239 -17.55 -0.98 9.44
C CYS A 239 -18.68 -0.12 8.84
N VAL A 240 -19.89 -0.69 8.71
CA VAL A 240 -21.07 0.00 8.18
C VAL A 240 -21.42 1.25 9.01
N LYS A 241 -21.32 1.16 10.34
CA LYS A 241 -21.54 2.30 11.24
C LYS A 241 -20.50 3.42 11.07
N ILE A 242 -19.25 3.09 10.75
CA ILE A 242 -18.20 4.10 10.53
C ILE A 242 -18.39 4.84 9.20
N SER A 243 -18.79 4.17 8.12
CA SER A 243 -18.99 4.84 6.83
C SER A 243 -20.20 5.75 6.78
N GLY A 244 -21.16 5.58 7.69
CA GLY A 244 -22.44 6.29 7.66
C GLY A 244 -23.28 5.96 6.42
N THR A 245 -23.03 4.80 5.79
CA THR A 245 -23.69 4.45 4.53
C THR A 245 -25.12 3.96 4.76
N ARG A 246 -26.05 4.39 3.89
CA ARG A 246 -27.45 3.93 3.87
C ARG A 246 -27.71 2.78 2.89
N LEU A 247 -26.76 2.46 2.01
CA LEU A 247 -26.88 1.39 1.02
C LEU A 247 -25.69 0.44 1.14
N LEU A 248 -25.94 -0.87 1.16
CA LEU A 248 -24.91 -1.90 1.16
C LEU A 248 -25.13 -2.84 -0.03
N ILE A 249 -24.42 -2.62 -1.15
CA ILE A 249 -24.45 -3.53 -2.29
C ILE A 249 -23.52 -4.71 -2.04
N PHE A 250 -24.04 -5.93 -2.14
CA PHE A 250 -23.35 -7.15 -1.73
C PHE A 250 -23.46 -8.29 -2.74
N ASP A 251 -22.51 -9.22 -2.64
CA ASP A 251 -22.27 -10.27 -3.62
C ASP A 251 -23.36 -11.36 -3.62
N SER A 252 -23.67 -11.90 -4.80
CA SER A 252 -24.57 -13.05 -4.96
C SER A 252 -23.92 -14.40 -4.65
N ALA A 253 -22.60 -14.43 -4.42
CA ALA A 253 -21.91 -15.58 -3.82
C ALA A 253 -22.58 -16.01 -2.50
N SER A 254 -22.90 -17.31 -2.39
CA SER A 254 -23.76 -17.84 -1.32
C SER A 254 -23.22 -17.63 0.10
N ASP A 255 -21.90 -17.51 0.29
CA ASP A 255 -21.29 -17.22 1.58
C ASP A 255 -21.42 -15.73 1.97
N CYS A 256 -21.38 -14.82 0.99
CA CYS A 256 -21.71 -13.40 1.18
C CYS A 256 -23.20 -13.24 1.50
N VAL A 257 -24.09 -13.86 0.72
CA VAL A 257 -25.53 -13.88 0.99
C VAL A 257 -25.80 -14.38 2.41
N SER A 258 -25.18 -15.49 2.83
CA SER A 258 -25.32 -16.03 4.18
C SER A 258 -24.87 -15.05 5.27
N ARG A 259 -23.71 -14.40 5.11
CA ARG A 259 -23.19 -13.43 6.11
C ARG A 259 -24.03 -12.15 6.21
N ILE A 260 -24.56 -11.65 5.09
CA ILE A 260 -25.43 -10.48 5.07
C ILE A 260 -26.83 -10.80 5.59
N SER A 261 -27.45 -11.90 5.17
CA SER A 261 -28.76 -12.33 5.68
C SER A 261 -28.76 -12.57 7.19
N ALA A 262 -27.66 -13.13 7.74
CA ALA A 262 -27.47 -13.30 9.18
C ALA A 262 -27.22 -12.00 9.96
N SER A 263 -27.25 -10.83 9.29
CA SER A 263 -27.15 -9.49 9.89
C SER A 263 -28.19 -8.52 9.32
N ASP A 264 -29.18 -8.99 8.54
CA ASP A 264 -30.09 -8.14 7.75
C ASP A 264 -30.95 -7.23 8.64
N LYS A 265 -31.43 -7.77 9.77
CA LYS A 265 -32.20 -7.00 10.75
C LYS A 265 -31.34 -5.89 11.35
N GLU A 266 -30.13 -6.20 11.81
CA GLU A 266 -29.21 -5.25 12.44
C GLU A 266 -28.74 -4.17 11.45
N LEU A 267 -28.59 -4.51 10.17
CA LEU A 267 -28.32 -3.54 9.11
C LEU A 267 -29.50 -2.57 8.92
N ARG A 268 -30.75 -3.08 8.90
CA ARG A 268 -31.96 -2.25 8.80
C ARG A 268 -32.22 -1.41 10.06
N ASP A 269 -31.94 -1.95 11.25
CA ASP A 269 -32.01 -1.22 12.52
C ASP A 269 -30.99 -0.05 12.56
N LEU A 270 -29.88 -0.14 11.80
CA LEU A 270 -28.90 0.93 11.58
C LEU A 270 -29.27 1.88 10.43
N GLY A 271 -30.44 1.71 9.78
CA GLY A 271 -30.87 2.51 8.63
C GLY A 271 -30.20 2.15 7.31
N VAL A 272 -29.59 0.96 7.21
CA VAL A 272 -28.86 0.50 6.03
C VAL A 272 -29.70 -0.49 5.24
N GLN A 273 -29.88 -0.25 3.94
CA GLN A 273 -30.54 -1.16 3.00
C GLN A 273 -29.52 -2.10 2.35
N PRO A 274 -29.58 -3.43 2.59
CA PRO A 274 -28.83 -4.41 1.82
C PRO A 274 -29.41 -4.55 0.40
N ILE A 275 -28.55 -4.60 -0.60
CA ILE A 275 -28.89 -4.74 -2.03
C ILE A 275 -28.09 -5.91 -2.62
N LEU A 276 -28.78 -6.99 -2.96
CA LEU A 276 -28.20 -8.17 -3.59
C LEU A 276 -27.85 -7.89 -5.07
N LEU A 277 -26.59 -8.12 -5.46
CA LEU A 277 -26.15 -7.99 -6.85
C LEU A 277 -26.30 -9.32 -7.61
N ASP A 278 -27.55 -9.75 -7.79
CA ASP A 278 -27.92 -10.87 -8.67
C ASP A 278 -28.14 -10.43 -10.13
N ASP A 279 -28.31 -11.40 -11.03
CA ASP A 279 -28.53 -11.13 -12.46
C ASP A 279 -29.88 -10.44 -12.73
N GLY A 280 -30.86 -10.59 -11.83
CA GLY A 280 -32.14 -9.88 -11.88
C GLY A 280 -32.01 -8.39 -11.56
N LEU A 281 -31.05 -8.00 -10.72
CA LEU A 281 -30.66 -6.61 -10.55
C LEU A 281 -29.78 -6.12 -11.71
N LYS A 282 -28.80 -6.92 -12.16
CA LYS A 282 -27.95 -6.54 -13.30
C LYS A 282 -28.78 -6.23 -14.55
N GLY A 283 -29.75 -7.09 -14.88
CA GLY A 283 -30.67 -6.91 -16.00
C GLY A 283 -31.70 -5.78 -15.85
N LYS A 284 -31.89 -5.21 -14.65
CA LYS A 284 -32.56 -3.92 -14.44
C LYS A 284 -31.60 -2.76 -14.70
N ILE A 285 -30.37 -2.86 -14.22
CA ILE A 285 -29.32 -1.85 -14.42
C ILE A 285 -28.99 -1.71 -15.91
N ASP A 286 -29.03 -2.79 -16.69
CA ASP A 286 -28.87 -2.76 -18.16
C ASP A 286 -29.95 -1.94 -18.92
N GLN A 287 -31.06 -1.58 -18.27
CA GLN A 287 -32.13 -0.77 -18.88
C GLN A 287 -31.92 0.75 -18.69
N TYR A 288 -30.97 1.17 -17.85
CA TYR A 288 -30.65 2.58 -17.64
C TYR A 288 -29.89 3.19 -18.83
N PRO A 289 -29.85 4.53 -18.97
CA PRO A 289 -29.14 5.18 -20.06
C PRO A 289 -27.65 4.87 -20.06
N THR A 290 -27.11 4.65 -21.26
CA THR A 290 -25.71 4.26 -21.49
C THR A 290 -24.73 5.44 -21.64
N SER A 291 -25.23 6.67 -21.51
CA SER A 291 -24.46 7.91 -21.43
C SER A 291 -24.35 8.39 -19.98
N ARG A 292 -23.25 9.08 -19.64
CA ARG A 292 -22.96 9.53 -18.26
C ARG A 292 -24.12 10.29 -17.60
N PRO A 293 -24.44 10.02 -16.32
CA PRO A 293 -25.42 10.81 -15.56
C PRO A 293 -25.10 12.31 -15.48
N GLY A 294 -26.17 13.12 -15.45
CA GLY A 294 -26.10 14.56 -15.22
C GLY A 294 -25.85 14.88 -13.75
N THR A 295 -24.88 15.76 -13.47
CA THR A 295 -24.61 16.24 -12.11
C THR A 295 -23.83 17.56 -12.13
N ALA A 296 -24.15 18.44 -11.19
CA ALA A 296 -23.45 19.70 -10.93
C ALA A 296 -22.39 19.56 -9.80
N CYS A 297 -22.14 18.35 -9.29
CA CYS A 297 -21.26 18.16 -8.13
C CYS A 297 -19.80 18.55 -8.36
N PHE A 298 -19.38 18.61 -9.63
CA PHE A 298 -18.03 19.02 -10.03
C PHE A 298 -17.87 20.55 -10.16
N ASP A 299 -18.95 21.32 -10.04
CA ASP A 299 -18.92 22.78 -10.15
C ASP A 299 -18.29 23.48 -8.93
N ASP A 300 -18.36 22.85 -7.76
CA ASP A 300 -17.77 23.34 -6.50
C ASP A 300 -16.36 22.76 -6.28
N SER A 301 -15.36 23.47 -6.79
CA SER A 301 -13.94 23.09 -6.63
C SER A 301 -13.36 23.36 -5.24
N SER A 302 -14.15 23.86 -4.28
CA SER A 302 -13.74 23.95 -2.87
C SER A 302 -13.90 22.61 -2.13
N ARG A 303 -14.75 21.71 -2.64
CA ARG A 303 -15.01 20.39 -2.05
C ARG A 303 -13.96 19.37 -2.48
N MET A 304 -13.29 18.76 -1.48
CA MET A 304 -12.49 17.57 -1.70
C MET A 304 -13.39 16.35 -1.90
N LEU A 305 -13.60 15.97 -3.17
CA LEU A 305 -14.36 14.76 -3.50
C LEU A 305 -13.70 13.50 -2.92
N PRO A 306 -14.48 12.55 -2.38
CA PRO A 306 -13.96 11.27 -1.93
C PRO A 306 -13.57 10.39 -3.14
N PHE A 307 -12.59 9.52 -2.92
CA PHE A 307 -12.19 8.47 -3.87
C PHE A 307 -12.68 7.09 -3.42
N ALA A 308 -12.49 6.79 -2.12
CA ALA A 308 -13.02 5.62 -1.43
C ALA A 308 -12.86 5.78 0.08
N LEU A 309 -13.52 4.92 0.85
CA LEU A 309 -13.22 4.66 2.26
C LEU A 309 -12.72 3.22 2.38
N MET A 310 -11.47 3.03 2.82
CA MET A 310 -10.84 1.71 2.95
C MET A 310 -10.57 1.35 4.41
N TYR A 311 -10.83 0.11 4.81
CA TYR A 311 -10.61 -0.32 6.19
C TYR A 311 -9.23 -0.96 6.38
N THR A 312 -8.50 -0.55 7.43
CA THR A 312 -7.31 -1.22 7.93
C THR A 312 -7.66 -2.15 9.09
N SER A 313 -6.95 -3.28 9.20
CA SER A 313 -7.01 -4.15 10.37
C SER A 313 -6.39 -3.41 11.57
N GLY A 314 -7.23 -2.95 12.49
CA GLY A 314 -6.78 -2.24 13.68
C GLY A 314 -6.00 -3.16 14.62
N THR A 315 -4.89 -2.67 15.17
CA THR A 315 -4.14 -3.32 16.26
C THR A 315 -4.98 -3.58 17.53
N THR A 316 -6.16 -2.95 17.61
CA THR A 316 -7.19 -3.08 18.65
C THR A 316 -8.32 -4.04 18.24
N GLY A 317 -8.11 -4.93 17.26
CA GLY A 317 -9.07 -5.94 16.79
C GLY A 317 -10.09 -5.42 15.78
N LEU A 318 -10.79 -4.33 16.10
CA LEU A 318 -11.80 -3.75 15.20
C LEU A 318 -11.18 -2.91 14.06
N PRO A 319 -11.72 -2.97 12.82
CA PRO A 319 -11.20 -2.20 11.70
C PRO A 319 -11.29 -0.68 11.86
N LYS A 320 -10.41 0.06 11.18
CA LYS A 320 -10.39 1.54 11.16
C LYS A 320 -10.51 2.04 9.72
N ALA A 321 -11.34 3.05 9.49
CA ALA A 321 -11.58 3.57 8.14
C ALA A 321 -10.58 4.69 7.79
N ALA A 322 -9.84 4.50 6.69
CA ALA A 322 -8.95 5.49 6.10
C ALA A 322 -9.65 6.17 4.91
N PRO A 323 -10.01 7.48 5.01
CA PRO A 323 -10.64 8.21 3.92
C PRO A 323 -9.60 8.57 2.85
N LEU A 324 -9.93 8.26 1.59
CA LEU A 324 -9.07 8.56 0.45
C LEU A 324 -9.67 9.72 -0.33
N GLY A 325 -8.95 10.83 -0.46
CA GLY A 325 -9.34 11.96 -1.30
C GLY A 325 -8.88 11.79 -2.75
N ILE A 326 -9.61 12.42 -3.67
CA ILE A 326 -9.43 12.23 -5.12
C ILE A 326 -8.02 12.55 -5.65
N HIS A 327 -7.32 13.50 -5.02
CA HIS A 327 -5.95 13.91 -5.34
C HIS A 327 -4.96 12.73 -5.39
N ARG A 328 -5.09 11.77 -4.46
CA ARG A 328 -4.07 10.74 -4.17
C ARG A 328 -3.82 9.82 -5.36
N ASN A 329 -4.89 9.38 -6.01
CA ASN A 329 -4.79 8.53 -7.19
C ASN A 329 -4.84 9.34 -8.50
N TYR A 330 -5.50 10.51 -8.55
CA TYR A 330 -5.54 11.32 -9.78
C TYR A 330 -4.14 11.72 -10.25
N ALA A 331 -3.25 12.10 -9.33
CA ALA A 331 -1.85 12.40 -9.66
C ALA A 331 -1.15 11.19 -10.29
N ALA A 332 -1.19 10.01 -9.65
CA ALA A 332 -0.58 8.79 -10.18
C ALA A 332 -1.17 8.37 -11.54
N ALA A 333 -2.49 8.29 -11.63
CA ALA A 333 -3.20 7.85 -12.84
C ALA A 333 -3.00 8.77 -14.04
N SER A 334 -2.85 10.08 -13.84
CA SER A 334 -2.66 11.05 -14.94
C SER A 334 -1.21 11.20 -15.43
N THR A 335 -0.20 10.66 -14.72
CA THR A 335 1.21 10.76 -15.15
C THR A 335 1.55 9.86 -16.33
N SER A 336 2.55 10.27 -17.12
CA SER A 336 3.19 9.47 -18.17
C SER A 336 4.64 9.92 -18.36
N PRO A 337 5.63 9.00 -18.40
CA PRO A 337 5.50 7.53 -18.33
C PRO A 337 5.06 7.03 -16.94
N LYS A 338 4.59 5.78 -16.85
CA LYS A 338 4.20 5.14 -15.58
C LYS A 338 5.44 4.69 -14.77
N SER A 339 5.27 4.52 -13.46
CA SER A 339 6.36 4.30 -12.49
C SER A 339 7.29 3.10 -12.76
N PHE A 340 6.75 2.03 -13.35
CA PHE A 340 7.48 0.81 -13.76
C PHE A 340 7.51 0.65 -15.30
N GLY A 341 7.31 1.74 -16.04
CA GLY A 341 7.25 1.73 -17.50
C GLY A 341 6.05 0.99 -18.08
N GLN A 342 4.92 0.92 -17.35
CA GLN A 342 3.67 0.40 -17.90
C GLN A 342 3.13 1.27 -19.05
N LYS A 343 2.53 0.63 -20.05
CA LYS A 343 2.06 1.22 -21.30
C LYS A 343 0.53 1.14 -21.39
N PRO A 344 -0.22 2.22 -21.16
CA PRO A 344 -1.65 2.26 -21.48
C PRO A 344 -1.88 2.37 -22.99
N GLY A 345 -3.09 2.03 -23.45
CA GLY A 345 -3.51 2.15 -24.86
C GLY A 345 -3.66 0.82 -25.61
N PRO A 346 -4.06 0.88 -26.90
CA PRO A 346 -4.12 -0.28 -27.80
C PRO A 346 -2.77 -0.99 -27.91
N GLY A 347 -2.76 -2.32 -27.79
CA GLY A 347 -1.51 -3.11 -27.75
C GLY A 347 -0.60 -2.80 -26.53
N GLY A 348 -1.14 -2.11 -25.52
CA GLY A 348 -0.47 -1.81 -24.26
C GLY A 348 -0.43 -3.00 -23.29
N ASP A 349 -0.05 -2.71 -22.06
CA ASP A 349 -0.01 -3.70 -20.98
C ASP A 349 -1.42 -4.10 -20.50
N ARG A 350 -1.47 -5.29 -19.88
CA ARG A 350 -2.63 -5.77 -19.14
C ARG A 350 -2.22 -6.29 -17.77
N THR A 351 -2.89 -5.81 -16.73
CA THR A 351 -2.64 -6.22 -15.34
C THR A 351 -3.65 -7.27 -14.87
N TYR A 352 -3.17 -8.43 -14.41
CA TYR A 352 -3.98 -9.43 -13.74
C TYR A 352 -4.15 -9.14 -12.25
N PHE A 353 -5.41 -9.19 -11.79
CA PHE A 353 -5.86 -8.94 -10.42
C PHE A 353 -6.61 -10.16 -9.87
N CYS A 354 -5.97 -10.86 -8.93
CA CYS A 354 -6.58 -11.90 -8.10
C CYS A 354 -6.44 -11.62 -6.58
N ILE A 355 -5.77 -10.52 -6.21
CA ILE A 355 -5.70 -9.99 -4.84
C ILE A 355 -6.92 -9.09 -4.54
N PRO A 356 -7.40 -8.98 -3.28
CA PRO A 356 -8.70 -8.32 -3.01
C PRO A 356 -8.74 -6.82 -3.33
N MET A 357 -9.74 -6.40 -4.10
CA MET A 357 -9.93 -5.01 -4.54
C MET A 357 -10.45 -4.08 -3.44
N TYR A 358 -11.04 -4.59 -2.36
CA TYR A 358 -11.42 -3.77 -1.20
C TYR A 358 -10.19 -3.30 -0.37
N HIS A 359 -9.00 -3.82 -0.66
CA HIS A 359 -7.74 -3.40 -0.03
C HIS A 359 -6.85 -2.56 -0.95
N GLY A 360 -5.99 -1.74 -0.34
CA GLY A 360 -5.15 -0.76 -1.03
C GLY A 360 -4.32 -1.31 -2.18
N THR A 361 -3.66 -2.47 -2.01
CA THR A 361 -2.81 -3.07 -3.06
C THR A 361 -3.61 -3.43 -4.32
N GLY A 362 -4.82 -3.97 -4.18
CA GLY A 362 -5.67 -4.34 -5.32
C GLY A 362 -6.45 -3.13 -5.85
N GLY A 363 -7.23 -2.49 -4.99
CA GLY A 363 -8.19 -1.44 -5.35
C GLY A 363 -7.54 -0.17 -5.91
N LEU A 364 -6.44 0.31 -5.30
CA LEU A 364 -5.78 1.52 -5.82
C LEU A 364 -5.02 1.22 -7.12
N ALA A 365 -4.51 0.00 -7.28
CA ALA A 365 -3.83 -0.42 -8.50
C ALA A 365 -4.80 -0.57 -9.68
N VAL A 366 -5.90 -1.32 -9.52
CA VAL A 366 -6.88 -1.54 -10.61
C VAL A 366 -7.50 -0.23 -11.09
N MET A 367 -7.79 0.69 -10.17
CA MET A 367 -8.28 2.01 -10.52
C MET A 367 -7.20 2.87 -11.19
N ASN A 368 -5.95 2.85 -10.72
CA ASN A 368 -4.86 3.61 -11.36
C ASN A 368 -4.54 3.10 -12.78
N ASP A 369 -4.71 1.80 -13.05
CA ASP A 369 -4.59 1.22 -14.38
C ASP A 369 -5.76 1.65 -15.29
N LEU A 370 -7.02 1.48 -14.86
CA LEU A 370 -8.21 1.88 -15.61
C LEU A 370 -8.26 3.39 -15.91
N MET A 371 -8.03 4.22 -14.89
CA MET A 371 -7.91 5.68 -15.06
C MET A 371 -6.67 6.06 -15.87
N GLY A 372 -5.62 5.23 -15.86
CA GLY A 372 -4.44 5.41 -16.70
C GLY A 372 -4.66 5.05 -18.18
N GLY A 373 -5.76 4.39 -18.53
CA GLY A 373 -6.05 3.87 -19.88
C GLY A 373 -5.41 2.51 -20.17
N GLN A 374 -5.08 1.74 -19.15
CA GLN A 374 -4.50 0.39 -19.25
C GLN A 374 -5.60 -0.67 -19.01
N SER A 375 -5.52 -1.80 -19.72
CA SER A 375 -6.52 -2.86 -19.58
C SER A 375 -6.23 -3.76 -18.38
N ILE A 376 -7.25 -4.46 -17.90
CA ILE A 376 -7.16 -5.33 -16.72
C ILE A 376 -7.74 -6.72 -16.97
N ALA A 377 -7.29 -7.68 -16.19
CA ALA A 377 -7.86 -9.02 -16.08
C ALA A 377 -8.21 -9.30 -14.62
N VAL A 378 -9.41 -9.80 -14.36
CA VAL A 378 -9.96 -9.93 -13.00
C VAL A 378 -10.36 -11.38 -12.71
N ALA A 379 -9.93 -11.89 -11.56
CA ALA A 379 -10.39 -13.15 -10.98
C ALA A 379 -10.97 -12.90 -9.57
N PRO A 380 -12.12 -13.52 -9.19
CA PRO A 380 -12.79 -13.31 -7.91
C PRO A 380 -11.91 -13.47 -6.68
N LYS A 381 -11.03 -14.47 -6.68
CA LYS A 381 -10.04 -14.79 -5.64
C LYS A 381 -8.79 -15.40 -6.28
N PHE A 382 -7.67 -15.40 -5.55
CA PHE A 382 -6.49 -16.20 -5.93
C PHE A 382 -6.84 -17.70 -6.02
N SER A 383 -6.26 -18.39 -7.01
CA SER A 383 -6.49 -19.82 -7.25
C SER A 383 -5.23 -20.43 -7.86
N LEU A 384 -4.42 -21.09 -7.03
CA LEU A 384 -3.08 -21.58 -7.41
C LEU A 384 -3.07 -22.44 -8.69
N SER A 385 -4.07 -23.32 -8.83
CA SER A 385 -4.23 -24.22 -9.99
C SER A 385 -4.67 -23.52 -11.29
N ARG A 386 -5.22 -22.30 -11.22
CA ARG A 386 -5.71 -21.55 -12.39
C ARG A 386 -4.83 -20.34 -12.74
N PHE A 387 -4.10 -19.78 -11.77
CA PHE A 387 -3.35 -18.53 -11.88
C PHE A 387 -2.60 -18.36 -13.21
N TRP A 388 -1.75 -19.32 -13.59
CA TRP A 388 -0.99 -19.21 -14.84
C TRP A 388 -1.86 -19.36 -16.10
N GLN A 389 -2.92 -20.17 -16.05
CA GLN A 389 -3.87 -20.29 -17.16
C GLN A 389 -4.69 -19.00 -17.33
N ASP A 390 -5.08 -18.35 -16.22
CA ASP A 390 -5.74 -17.04 -16.26
C ASP A 390 -4.81 -15.96 -16.84
N CYS A 391 -3.52 -15.94 -16.45
CA CYS A 391 -2.51 -15.05 -17.03
C CYS A 391 -2.31 -15.28 -18.55
N ILE A 392 -2.33 -16.54 -19.01
CA ILE A 392 -2.21 -16.91 -20.43
C ILE A 392 -3.47 -16.49 -21.21
N ASP A 393 -4.65 -16.92 -20.78
CA ASP A 393 -5.91 -16.73 -21.52
C ASP A 393 -6.31 -15.26 -21.59
N SER A 394 -6.06 -14.50 -20.51
CA SER A 394 -6.27 -13.05 -20.48
C SER A 394 -5.23 -12.26 -21.27
N LYS A 395 -4.12 -12.90 -21.68
CA LYS A 395 -2.92 -12.27 -22.27
C LYS A 395 -2.33 -11.16 -21.38
N SER A 396 -2.27 -11.40 -20.08
CA SER A 396 -1.73 -10.43 -19.13
C SER A 396 -0.20 -10.31 -19.26
N THR A 397 0.29 -9.08 -19.21
CA THR A 397 1.73 -8.74 -19.24
C THR A 397 2.26 -8.29 -17.87
N ILE A 398 1.34 -8.01 -16.93
CA ILE A 398 1.62 -7.60 -15.56
C ILE A 398 0.73 -8.40 -14.62
N PHE A 399 1.17 -8.70 -13.39
CA PHE A 399 0.25 -9.01 -12.29
C PHE A 399 0.65 -8.29 -11.00
N VAL A 400 -0.33 -8.04 -10.12
CA VAL A 400 -0.10 -7.41 -8.82
C VAL A 400 -0.01 -8.45 -7.71
N TYR A 401 1.02 -8.36 -6.86
CA TYR A 401 1.29 -9.34 -5.81
C TYR A 401 1.23 -8.79 -4.38
N VAL A 402 1.12 -9.72 -3.44
CA VAL A 402 1.56 -9.59 -2.05
C VAL A 402 2.51 -10.76 -1.79
N GLY A 403 3.53 -10.61 -0.94
CA GLY A 403 4.63 -11.58 -0.78
C GLY A 403 4.22 -13.06 -0.72
N GLU A 404 3.19 -13.39 0.07
CA GLU A 404 2.72 -14.78 0.22
C GLU A 404 2.19 -15.39 -1.09
N LEU A 405 1.59 -14.59 -1.98
CA LEU A 405 1.12 -15.08 -3.29
C LEU A 405 2.29 -15.60 -4.13
N VAL A 406 3.45 -14.91 -4.09
CA VAL A 406 4.66 -15.35 -4.78
C VAL A 406 5.25 -16.62 -4.14
N ARG A 407 5.18 -16.73 -2.81
CA ARG A 407 5.56 -17.94 -2.07
C ARG A 407 4.69 -19.15 -2.47
N TYR A 408 3.37 -18.98 -2.57
CA TYR A 408 2.47 -20.06 -3.03
C TYR A 408 2.77 -20.51 -4.46
N LEU A 409 3.05 -19.57 -5.38
CA LEU A 409 3.49 -19.91 -6.74
C LEU A 409 4.81 -20.69 -6.74
N LEU A 410 5.78 -20.29 -5.89
CA LEU A 410 7.06 -20.98 -5.77
C LEU A 410 6.98 -22.37 -5.13
N SER A 411 6.07 -22.61 -4.19
CA SER A 411 5.84 -23.92 -3.56
C SER A 411 4.95 -24.86 -4.39
N ALA A 412 4.23 -24.36 -5.41
CA ALA A 412 3.44 -25.22 -6.30
C ALA A 412 4.34 -26.18 -7.11
N PRO A 413 3.89 -27.41 -7.46
CA PRO A 413 4.61 -28.26 -8.40
C PRO A 413 4.92 -27.54 -9.72
N SER A 414 6.06 -27.85 -10.33
CA SER A 414 6.48 -27.29 -11.63
C SER A 414 5.47 -27.63 -12.73
N SER A 415 5.00 -26.64 -13.49
CA SER A 415 4.03 -26.84 -14.57
C SER A 415 4.59 -26.39 -15.92
N SER A 416 4.12 -27.02 -17.01
CA SER A 416 4.43 -26.54 -18.36
C SER A 416 3.91 -25.12 -18.63
N ASN A 417 2.98 -24.61 -17.81
CA ASN A 417 2.46 -23.24 -17.91
C ASN A 417 3.38 -22.18 -17.27
N ASP A 418 4.38 -22.57 -16.46
CA ASP A 418 5.25 -21.68 -15.68
C ASP A 418 6.04 -20.67 -16.55
N ARG A 419 6.11 -20.85 -17.87
CA ARG A 419 6.73 -19.89 -18.81
C ARG A 419 5.91 -19.59 -20.08
N LYS A 420 4.64 -20.02 -20.15
CA LYS A 420 3.78 -19.78 -21.34
C LYS A 420 3.07 -18.41 -21.31
N HIS A 421 3.13 -17.72 -20.18
CA HIS A 421 2.49 -16.42 -19.98
C HIS A 421 3.27 -15.27 -20.63
N GLN A 422 2.64 -14.11 -20.79
CA GLN A 422 3.28 -12.89 -21.32
C GLN A 422 3.75 -11.92 -20.21
N ILE A 423 3.73 -12.35 -18.95
CA ILE A 423 4.15 -11.54 -17.79
C ILE A 423 5.63 -11.13 -17.94
N ARG A 424 5.86 -9.82 -18.12
CA ARG A 424 7.19 -9.19 -18.09
C ARG A 424 7.53 -8.63 -16.71
N LEU A 425 6.50 -8.17 -16.00
CA LEU A 425 6.60 -7.37 -14.78
C LEU A 425 5.65 -7.91 -13.73
N VAL A 426 6.15 -8.09 -12.51
CA VAL A 426 5.30 -8.21 -11.32
C VAL A 426 5.53 -7.00 -10.42
N TRP A 427 4.48 -6.46 -9.81
CA TRP A 427 4.65 -5.40 -8.82
C TRP A 427 3.71 -5.54 -7.63
N GLY A 428 4.14 -5.12 -6.44
CA GLY A 428 3.43 -5.49 -5.22
C GLY A 428 4.14 -5.03 -3.96
N ASN A 429 3.74 -5.60 -2.82
CA ASN A 429 4.42 -5.36 -1.53
C ASN A 429 4.81 -6.63 -0.78
N GLY A 430 6.00 -6.59 -0.18
CA GLY A 430 6.46 -7.54 0.84
C GLY A 430 7.10 -8.81 0.28
N LEU A 431 7.78 -8.77 -0.87
CA LEU A 431 8.48 -9.95 -1.37
C LEU A 431 9.77 -10.18 -0.58
N SER A 432 9.81 -11.27 0.19
CA SER A 432 10.98 -11.66 1.00
C SER A 432 12.23 -11.85 0.12
N PRO A 433 13.42 -11.33 0.50
CA PRO A 433 14.57 -11.20 -0.41
C PRO A 433 15.01 -12.51 -1.08
N GLU A 434 14.93 -13.61 -0.35
CA GLU A 434 15.31 -14.97 -0.76
C GLU A 434 14.41 -15.56 -1.86
N LEU A 435 13.25 -14.96 -2.12
CA LEU A 435 12.32 -15.39 -3.16
C LEU A 435 12.56 -14.70 -4.52
N TRP A 436 13.29 -13.59 -4.57
CA TRP A 436 13.37 -12.75 -5.78
C TRP A 436 14.01 -13.50 -6.95
N SER A 437 15.23 -14.02 -6.77
CA SER A 437 15.95 -14.77 -7.81
C SER A 437 15.18 -16.04 -8.20
N ARG A 438 14.77 -16.85 -7.22
CA ARG A 438 13.97 -18.08 -7.42
C ARG A 438 12.71 -17.82 -8.27
N PHE A 439 12.03 -16.70 -8.04
CA PHE A 439 10.84 -16.30 -8.81
C PHE A 439 11.16 -15.91 -10.25
N GLN A 440 12.16 -15.04 -10.45
CA GLN A 440 12.62 -14.66 -11.80
C GLN A 440 13.11 -15.87 -12.60
N GLU A 441 13.91 -16.73 -11.96
CA GLU A 441 14.48 -17.95 -12.54
C GLU A 441 13.39 -18.92 -12.96
N ARG A 442 12.46 -19.29 -12.06
CA ARG A 442 11.40 -20.28 -12.35
C ARG A 442 10.46 -19.81 -13.45
N PHE A 443 9.93 -18.59 -13.34
CA PHE A 443 8.87 -18.10 -14.22
C PHE A 443 9.36 -17.26 -15.41
N GLY A 444 10.64 -16.91 -15.46
CA GLY A 444 11.24 -16.14 -16.56
C GLY A 444 10.90 -14.64 -16.53
N ILE A 445 10.45 -14.13 -15.38
CA ILE A 445 9.98 -12.76 -15.22
C ILE A 445 11.17 -11.83 -14.96
N SER A 446 11.43 -10.92 -15.90
CA SER A 446 12.64 -10.09 -15.90
C SER A 446 12.54 -8.79 -15.12
N GLU A 447 11.35 -8.40 -14.66
CA GLU A 447 11.12 -7.14 -13.94
C GLU A 447 10.31 -7.33 -12.64
N ILE A 448 10.80 -6.76 -11.54
CA ILE A 448 10.10 -6.71 -10.25
C ILE A 448 9.96 -5.24 -9.81
N GLY A 449 8.72 -4.80 -9.62
CA GLY A 449 8.39 -3.63 -8.81
C GLY A 449 8.13 -4.04 -7.36
N GLU A 450 8.66 -3.29 -6.41
CA GLU A 450 8.39 -3.44 -4.98
C GLU A 450 8.08 -2.05 -4.42
N PHE A 451 7.09 -1.95 -3.54
CA PHE A 451 6.73 -0.69 -2.90
C PHE A 451 6.37 -0.86 -1.43
N TYR A 452 6.76 0.13 -0.63
CA TYR A 452 6.30 0.26 0.75
C TYR A 452 5.39 1.49 0.87
N SER A 453 4.17 1.27 1.37
CA SER A 453 3.21 2.32 1.73
C SER A 453 2.10 1.73 2.60
N SER A 454 1.32 2.57 3.26
CA SER A 454 0.16 2.18 4.07
C SER A 454 -1.15 2.71 3.49
N THR A 455 -2.29 2.23 3.99
CA THR A 455 -3.60 2.71 3.54
C THR A 455 -3.83 4.18 3.90
N GLU A 456 -3.18 4.69 4.95
CA GLU A 456 -3.14 6.11 5.32
C GLU A 456 -2.36 6.96 4.30
N GLY A 457 -1.37 6.40 3.61
CA GLY A 457 -0.72 7.01 2.44
C GLY A 457 0.30 8.11 2.71
N VAL A 458 0.67 8.35 3.97
CA VAL A 458 1.58 9.45 4.37
C VAL A 458 3.01 9.27 3.83
N MET A 459 3.39 8.03 3.48
CA MET A 459 4.69 7.70 2.91
C MET A 459 4.52 6.68 1.77
N ILE A 460 5.31 6.85 0.71
CA ILE A 460 5.50 5.84 -0.33
C ILE A 460 6.97 5.72 -0.69
N LEU A 461 7.45 4.49 -0.80
CA LEU A 461 8.77 4.13 -1.31
C LEU A 461 8.58 3.19 -2.51
N VAL A 462 9.45 3.31 -3.52
CA VAL A 462 9.40 2.48 -4.73
C VAL A 462 10.80 2.03 -5.16
N LYS A 463 10.96 0.71 -5.30
CA LYS A 463 12.09 0.06 -5.99
C LYS A 463 11.57 -0.51 -7.31
N PHE A 464 12.31 -0.26 -8.38
CA PHE A 464 12.20 -1.01 -9.62
C PHE A 464 13.49 -1.81 -9.79
N TYR A 465 13.36 -3.09 -10.10
CA TYR A 465 14.44 -4.06 -10.12
C TYR A 465 14.32 -4.94 -11.37
N ARG A 466 15.47 -5.37 -11.88
CA ARG A 466 15.59 -6.27 -13.05
C ARG A 466 16.60 -7.37 -12.77
N SER A 467 17.76 -6.99 -12.22
CA SER A 467 18.79 -7.91 -11.73
C SER A 467 19.76 -7.16 -10.80
N GLY A 468 20.57 -7.91 -10.03
CA GLY A 468 21.74 -7.40 -9.35
C GLY A 468 21.45 -6.64 -8.05
N TYR A 469 21.83 -5.37 -7.99
CA TYR A 469 22.09 -4.70 -6.71
C TYR A 469 20.84 -4.21 -5.95
N GLY A 470 20.79 -4.58 -4.67
CA GLY A 470 19.72 -4.24 -3.74
C GLY A 470 18.43 -5.01 -3.97
N THR A 471 18.54 -6.32 -4.08
CA THR A 471 17.46 -7.30 -3.84
C THR A 471 16.85 -7.09 -2.45
N GLY A 472 15.54 -7.30 -2.30
CA GLY A 472 14.86 -7.10 -1.01
C GLY A 472 14.70 -5.64 -0.57
N ALA A 473 15.13 -4.67 -1.38
CA ALA A 473 14.92 -3.27 -1.11
C ALA A 473 13.49 -2.83 -1.44
N ILE A 474 12.75 -2.37 -0.42
CA ILE A 474 11.38 -1.85 -0.54
C ILE A 474 11.28 -0.45 -1.16
N GLY A 475 12.43 0.17 -1.41
CA GLY A 475 12.53 1.54 -1.89
C GLY A 475 13.92 1.88 -2.37
N HIS A 476 14.05 2.94 -3.16
CA HIS A 476 15.35 3.53 -3.46
C HIS A 476 15.25 5.03 -3.77
N HIS A 477 15.96 5.85 -3.01
CA HIS A 477 16.14 7.28 -3.28
C HIS A 477 17.57 7.54 -3.78
N GLY A 478 17.74 8.18 -4.93
CA GLY A 478 19.06 8.69 -5.35
C GLY A 478 19.50 9.88 -4.50
N TRP A 479 20.60 10.54 -4.88
CA TRP A 479 21.20 11.60 -4.09
C TRP A 479 20.28 12.82 -3.88
N LEU A 480 19.46 13.17 -4.88
CA LEU A 480 18.53 14.31 -4.75
C LEU A 480 17.41 13.97 -3.77
N LEU A 481 16.76 12.82 -3.92
CA LEU A 481 15.66 12.40 -3.04
C LEU A 481 16.16 12.05 -1.63
N ARG A 482 17.42 11.58 -1.47
CA ARG A 482 18.06 11.41 -0.15
C ARG A 482 18.26 12.75 0.56
N ARG A 483 18.64 13.80 -0.16
CA ARG A 483 18.82 15.17 0.38
C ARG A 483 17.48 15.85 0.68
N GLN A 484 16.52 15.72 -0.22
CA GLN A 484 15.21 16.36 -0.14
C GLN A 484 14.39 15.82 1.04
N TYR A 485 14.30 14.49 1.19
CA TYR A 485 13.56 13.87 2.29
C TYR A 485 14.38 13.70 3.58
N HIS A 486 15.57 14.32 3.69
CA HIS A 486 16.50 14.17 4.81
C HIS A 486 15.91 14.64 6.17
N GLU A 487 15.07 15.67 6.14
CA GLU A 487 14.41 16.26 7.32
C GLU A 487 12.92 15.94 7.37
N GLN A 488 12.44 15.11 6.43
CA GLN A 488 11.07 14.65 6.37
C GLN A 488 10.94 13.20 6.81
N ILE A 489 11.79 12.28 6.33
CA ILE A 489 11.70 10.85 6.63
C ILE A 489 12.89 10.47 7.52
N MET A 490 12.65 10.27 8.82
CA MET A 490 13.72 10.13 9.83
C MET A 490 13.53 8.90 10.73
N PRO A 491 14.56 8.04 10.89
CA PRO A 491 14.54 6.98 11.88
C PRO A 491 14.81 7.53 13.30
N VAL A 492 14.02 7.10 14.27
CA VAL A 492 14.22 7.40 15.70
C VAL A 492 14.53 6.17 16.53
N LYS A 493 15.25 6.39 17.63
CA LYS A 493 15.48 5.38 18.67
C LYS A 493 14.15 5.05 19.36
N ILE A 494 13.85 3.76 19.46
CA ILE A 494 12.80 3.21 20.30
C ILE A 494 13.38 2.81 21.66
N ASP A 495 12.56 2.99 22.70
CA ASP A 495 12.84 2.55 24.05
C ASP A 495 12.51 1.07 24.23
N ALA A 496 13.45 0.30 24.79
CA ALA A 496 13.40 -1.16 24.83
C ALA A 496 12.55 -1.73 25.99
N GLU A 497 11.90 -0.88 26.78
CA GLU A 497 11.08 -1.30 27.93
C GLU A 497 9.62 -0.91 27.71
N THR A 498 9.38 0.33 27.27
CA THR A 498 8.04 0.85 26.93
C THR A 498 7.59 0.49 25.52
N GLY A 499 8.53 0.28 24.59
CA GLY A 499 8.25 0.14 23.16
C GLY A 499 7.87 1.45 22.47
N ASP A 500 7.96 2.59 23.15
CA ASP A 500 7.68 3.92 22.60
C ASP A 500 8.96 4.66 22.16
N ILE A 501 8.84 5.86 21.60
CA ILE A 501 9.99 6.65 21.13
C ILE A 501 10.85 7.10 22.32
N TRP A 502 12.12 6.71 22.30
CA TRP A 502 13.07 7.08 23.35
C TRP A 502 13.33 8.59 23.31
N ARG A 503 13.11 9.24 24.46
CA ARG A 503 13.35 10.67 24.69
C ARG A 503 14.51 10.87 25.67
N SER A 504 15.34 11.88 25.45
CA SER A 504 16.42 12.29 26.35
C SER A 504 15.83 12.80 27.67
N PRO A 505 16.32 12.35 28.85
CA PRO A 505 15.91 12.90 30.15
C PRO A 505 16.22 14.40 30.29
N ASP A 506 17.28 14.86 29.62
CA ASP A 506 17.84 16.21 29.73
C ASP A 506 17.06 17.25 28.91
N THR A 507 16.44 16.83 27.81
CA THR A 507 15.78 17.73 26.83
C THR A 507 14.33 17.39 26.53
N GLY A 508 13.88 16.18 26.88
CA GLY A 508 12.59 15.62 26.47
C GLY A 508 12.50 15.24 24.98
N PHE A 509 13.49 15.54 24.15
CA PHE A 509 13.46 15.27 22.70
C PHE A 509 13.93 13.85 22.33
N ALA A 510 13.45 13.35 21.21
CA ALA A 510 13.76 12.04 20.66
C ALA A 510 15.15 11.99 20.02
N LYS A 511 15.81 10.82 20.07
CA LYS A 511 17.09 10.61 19.39
C LYS A 511 16.87 10.13 17.95
N ARG A 512 17.26 10.95 16.98
CA ARG A 512 17.45 10.54 15.58
C ARG A 512 18.60 9.54 15.49
N LEU A 513 18.44 8.50 14.67
CA LEU A 513 19.49 7.51 14.40
C LEU A 513 20.11 7.71 12.99
N PRO A 514 21.30 7.14 12.74
CA PRO A 514 21.83 6.95 11.38
C PRO A 514 20.85 6.15 10.54
N TYR A 515 20.79 6.43 9.23
CA TYR A 515 19.90 5.71 8.32
C TYR A 515 20.27 4.24 8.17
N GLU A 516 21.56 3.96 8.25
CA GLU A 516 22.20 2.67 8.09
C GLU A 516 21.89 1.74 9.26
N GLN A 517 21.75 2.32 10.47
CA GLN A 517 21.28 1.64 11.69
C GLN A 517 19.76 1.39 11.64
N GLY A 518 18.99 2.38 11.15
CA GLY A 518 17.53 2.31 11.11
C GLY A 518 16.85 2.54 12.47
N GLY A 519 15.52 2.51 12.46
CA GLY A 519 14.65 2.80 13.61
C GLY A 519 13.19 2.99 13.18
N GLU A 520 12.27 3.32 14.09
CA GLU A 520 10.89 3.71 13.68
C GLU A 520 10.97 4.91 12.75
N ILE A 521 10.28 4.84 11.62
CA ILE A 521 10.23 5.97 10.69
C ILE A 521 9.16 6.97 11.10
N LEU A 522 9.59 8.20 11.31
CA LEU A 522 8.72 9.36 11.45
C LEU A 522 8.70 10.14 10.13
N VAL A 523 7.52 10.67 9.78
CA VAL A 523 7.33 11.54 8.61
C VAL A 523 6.91 12.94 9.09
N LYS A 524 7.75 13.96 8.86
CA LYS A 524 7.44 15.35 9.24
C LYS A 524 6.21 15.83 8.47
N LEU A 525 5.25 16.40 9.17
CA LEU A 525 4.05 17.01 8.59
C LEU A 525 4.14 18.54 8.70
N ALA A 526 3.70 19.24 7.66
CA ALA A 526 3.62 20.71 7.70
C ALA A 526 2.49 21.22 8.62
N SER A 527 1.44 20.43 8.81
CA SER A 527 0.31 20.73 9.69
C SER A 527 -0.47 19.45 10.02
N ARG A 528 -1.39 19.51 11.00
CA ARG A 528 -2.29 18.38 11.31
C ARG A 528 -3.24 18.06 10.16
N GLN A 529 -3.52 19.04 9.29
CA GLN A 529 -4.37 18.90 8.09
C GLN A 529 -3.64 18.23 6.91
N ALA A 530 -2.31 18.09 6.96
CA ALA A 530 -1.55 17.40 5.92
C ALA A 530 -1.85 15.89 5.81
N TRP A 531 -2.52 15.31 6.82
CA TRP A 531 -3.08 13.96 6.79
C TRP A 531 -4.54 14.00 7.27
N ALA A 532 -5.45 13.37 6.52
CA ALA A 532 -6.90 13.39 6.81
C ALA A 532 -7.33 12.57 8.05
N GLY A 533 -6.41 11.83 8.68
CA GLY A 533 -6.71 10.98 9.83
C GLY A 533 -7.45 9.68 9.47
N TYR A 534 -8.13 9.11 10.47
CA TYR A 534 -9.12 8.04 10.32
C TYR A 534 -10.54 8.63 10.44
N TYR A 535 -11.43 8.20 9.54
CA TYR A 535 -12.80 8.71 9.46
C TYR A 535 -13.60 8.33 10.72
N GLY A 536 -14.17 9.34 11.40
CA GLY A 536 -14.93 9.16 12.65
C GLY A 536 -14.12 8.65 13.85
N ALA A 537 -12.78 8.74 13.83
CA ALA A 537 -11.92 8.07 14.80
C ALA A 537 -10.74 8.93 15.30
N ASP A 538 -11.01 10.15 15.76
CA ASP A 538 -10.04 11.14 16.24
C ASP A 538 -9.00 10.60 17.22
N GLU A 539 -9.36 9.73 18.16
CA GLU A 539 -8.41 9.13 19.11
C GLU A 539 -7.44 8.15 18.46
N ALA A 540 -7.82 7.51 17.34
CA ALA A 540 -6.90 6.74 16.52
C ALA A 540 -6.00 7.65 15.67
N THR A 541 -6.51 8.80 15.21
CA THR A 541 -5.75 9.84 14.49
C THR A 541 -4.70 10.46 15.40
N LYS A 542 -5.07 10.90 16.61
CA LYS A 542 -4.16 11.47 17.61
C LYS A 542 -3.02 10.51 17.95
N LYS A 543 -3.30 9.21 18.13
CA LYS A 543 -2.28 8.17 18.40
C LYS A 543 -1.31 7.90 17.24
N LYS A 544 -1.61 8.37 16.03
CA LYS A 544 -0.71 8.31 14.87
C LYS A 544 0.15 9.58 14.70
N LEU A 545 -0.14 10.64 15.45
CA LEU A 545 0.61 11.89 15.45
C LEU A 545 1.48 11.98 16.71
N ILE A 546 2.65 12.60 16.59
CA ILE A 546 3.51 12.94 17.71
C ILE A 546 4.13 14.32 17.48
N GLU A 547 4.21 15.11 18.54
CA GLU A 547 4.71 16.49 18.54
C GLU A 547 5.90 16.64 19.48
N ASN A 548 6.67 17.72 19.29
CA ASN A 548 7.85 18.04 20.09
C ASN A 548 8.88 16.90 20.07
N VAL A 549 9.21 16.40 18.89
CA VAL A 549 10.10 15.26 18.64
C VAL A 549 11.55 15.69 18.66
N PHE A 550 11.93 16.74 17.92
CA PHE A 550 13.29 17.28 17.86
C PHE A 550 13.35 18.76 18.23
N GLU A 551 12.26 19.50 17.97
CA GLU A 551 12.10 20.92 18.30
C GLU A 551 10.68 21.19 18.81
N LYS A 552 10.49 22.23 19.63
CA LYS A 552 9.16 22.54 20.19
C LYS A 552 8.19 22.98 19.10
N GLY A 553 7.06 22.31 18.99
CA GLY A 553 6.01 22.59 17.99
C GLY A 553 6.20 21.89 16.64
N ASP A 554 7.22 21.03 16.47
CA ASP A 554 7.21 20.12 15.32
C ASP A 554 6.08 19.07 15.42
N LEU A 555 5.78 18.46 14.27
CA LEU A 555 4.71 17.48 14.12
C LEU A 555 5.14 16.36 13.16
N PHE A 556 4.91 15.12 13.58
CA PHE A 556 5.27 13.92 12.85
C PHE A 556 4.14 12.89 12.82
N TYR A 557 4.02 12.19 11.70
CA TYR A 557 3.26 10.95 11.59
C TYR A 557 4.16 9.76 11.93
N ARG A 558 3.65 8.85 12.76
CA ARG A 558 4.31 7.57 13.11
C ARG A 558 3.91 6.48 12.12
N THR A 559 4.87 5.93 11.37
CA THR A 559 4.57 4.74 10.53
C THR A 559 4.16 3.56 11.41
N GLY A 560 4.81 3.36 12.56
CA GLY A 560 4.76 2.11 13.31
C GLY A 560 5.56 0.98 12.65
N ASP A 561 6.41 1.29 11.67
CA ASP A 561 7.32 0.35 11.00
C ASP A 561 8.76 0.86 11.11
N ALA A 562 9.69 -0.05 11.38
CA ALA A 562 11.12 0.22 11.47
C ALA A 562 11.81 -0.09 10.14
N LEU A 563 12.49 0.91 9.56
CA LEU A 563 13.22 0.79 8.30
C LEU A 563 14.68 1.25 8.48
N ARG A 564 15.59 0.69 7.67
CA ARG A 564 16.94 1.24 7.43
C ARG A 564 17.11 1.65 5.97
N ARG A 565 18.09 2.51 5.70
CA ARG A 565 18.52 2.87 4.34
C ARG A 565 20.04 2.85 4.27
N ASP A 566 20.60 2.25 3.23
CA ASP A 566 22.04 2.26 3.00
C ASP A 566 22.55 3.57 2.37
N ALA A 567 23.87 3.63 2.18
CA ALA A 567 24.57 4.79 1.63
C ALA A 567 24.26 5.05 0.15
N ASP A 568 23.96 4.00 -0.64
CA ASP A 568 23.58 4.10 -2.05
C ASP A 568 22.12 4.52 -2.23
N GLY A 569 21.28 4.27 -1.20
CA GLY A 569 19.95 4.84 -1.02
C GLY A 569 18.80 3.83 -1.08
N HIS A 570 19.10 2.54 -1.05
CA HIS A 570 18.11 1.47 -0.95
C HIS A 570 17.54 1.42 0.47
N TRP A 571 16.21 1.33 0.56
CA TRP A 571 15.48 1.18 1.81
C TRP A 571 15.14 -0.29 2.05
N PHE A 572 15.28 -0.76 3.29
CA PHE A 572 14.95 -2.12 3.71
C PHE A 572 13.97 -2.07 4.88
N PHE A 573 12.95 -2.92 4.83
CA PHE A 573 12.08 -3.19 5.97
C PHE A 573 12.85 -3.99 7.02
N MET A 574 12.77 -3.59 8.29
CA MET A 574 13.40 -4.32 9.39
C MET A 574 12.35 -5.09 10.19
N ASP A 575 11.38 -4.39 10.78
CA ASP A 575 10.26 -5.00 11.48
C ASP A 575 9.12 -4.00 11.69
N ARG A 576 7.99 -4.45 12.25
CA ARG A 576 6.91 -3.58 12.71
C ARG A 576 7.03 -3.33 14.23
N LEU A 577 6.57 -2.17 14.69
CA LEU A 577 6.55 -1.90 16.13
C LEU A 577 5.44 -2.72 16.80
N GLY A 578 5.80 -3.43 17.87
CA GLY A 578 4.94 -4.42 18.53
C GLY A 578 4.93 -5.81 17.87
N ASP A 579 5.64 -5.98 16.75
CA ASP A 579 5.86 -7.27 16.10
C ASP A 579 7.15 -7.95 16.57
N THR A 580 8.18 -7.18 16.95
CA THR A 580 9.39 -7.65 17.64
C THR A 580 9.09 -8.21 19.04
N TYR A 581 10.04 -8.95 19.61
CA TYR A 581 9.93 -9.45 20.98
C TYR A 581 11.25 -9.40 21.74
N ARG A 582 11.19 -9.33 23.08
CA ARG A 582 12.38 -9.25 23.95
C ARG A 582 12.57 -10.56 24.71
N TRP A 583 13.72 -11.21 24.56
CA TRP A 583 14.05 -12.49 25.18
C TRP A 583 15.45 -12.45 25.82
N LYS A 584 15.57 -12.93 27.07
CA LYS A 584 16.83 -12.94 27.84
C LYS A 584 17.56 -11.57 27.87
N GLY A 585 16.79 -10.48 27.86
CA GLY A 585 17.26 -9.09 27.86
C GLY A 585 17.37 -8.45 26.46
N GLU A 586 17.53 -9.24 25.41
CA GLU A 586 17.79 -8.79 24.04
C GLU A 586 16.52 -8.66 23.19
N ASN A 587 16.55 -7.78 22.18
CA ASN A 587 15.45 -7.62 21.22
C ASN A 587 15.69 -8.50 19.98
N VAL A 588 14.64 -9.22 19.55
CA VAL A 588 14.66 -10.10 18.38
C VAL A 588 13.72 -9.54 17.30
N SER A 589 14.22 -9.44 16.07
CA SER A 589 13.38 -9.21 14.90
C SER A 589 12.66 -10.50 14.50
N THR A 590 11.35 -10.42 14.34
CA THR A 590 10.58 -11.53 13.76
C THR A 590 10.83 -11.69 12.27
N THR A 591 11.09 -10.58 11.57
CA THR A 591 11.39 -10.59 10.13
C THR A 591 12.71 -11.30 9.82
N GLU A 592 13.76 -11.01 10.60
CA GLU A 592 15.07 -11.66 10.47
C GLU A 592 14.99 -13.19 10.63
N VAL A 593 14.33 -13.65 11.69
CA VAL A 593 14.14 -15.08 11.96
C VAL A 593 13.26 -15.74 10.89
N THR A 594 12.20 -15.06 10.40
CA THR A 594 11.39 -15.53 9.27
C THR A 594 12.22 -15.66 7.99
N GLN A 595 13.11 -14.71 7.69
CA GLN A 595 13.98 -14.77 6.51
C GLN A 595 14.95 -15.95 6.58
N VAL A 596 15.60 -16.18 7.73
CA VAL A 596 16.46 -17.36 7.93
C VAL A 596 15.68 -18.66 7.74
N LEU A 597 14.49 -18.80 8.34
CA LEU A 597 13.62 -19.96 8.14
C LEU A 597 13.21 -20.15 6.67
N GLY A 598 12.97 -19.06 5.94
CA GLY A 598 12.62 -19.06 4.51
C GLY A 598 13.73 -19.57 3.57
N THR A 599 14.97 -19.68 4.06
CA THR A 599 16.07 -20.33 3.31
C THR A 599 16.05 -21.87 3.41
N HIS A 600 15.31 -22.45 4.36
CA HIS A 600 15.30 -23.90 4.58
C HIS A 600 14.54 -24.65 3.47
N PRO A 601 15.14 -25.63 2.77
CA PRO A 601 14.54 -26.23 1.56
C PRO A 601 13.23 -26.97 1.81
N SER A 602 12.99 -27.46 3.03
CA SER A 602 11.76 -28.20 3.40
C SER A 602 10.70 -27.33 4.09
N ILE A 603 10.98 -26.06 4.38
CA ILE A 603 9.98 -25.11 4.92
C ILE A 603 9.33 -24.38 3.75
N ALA A 604 8.00 -24.33 3.75
CA ALA A 604 7.21 -23.60 2.76
C ALA A 604 6.96 -22.15 3.19
N GLU A 605 6.61 -21.97 4.47
CA GLU A 605 6.11 -20.72 5.05
C GLU A 605 6.53 -20.64 6.52
N ALA A 606 6.83 -19.43 7.01
CA ALA A 606 7.21 -19.19 8.41
C ALA A 606 6.67 -17.85 8.92
N ASN A 607 6.14 -17.84 10.15
CA ASN A 607 5.57 -16.67 10.81
C ASN A 607 6.01 -16.65 12.30
N VAL A 608 6.87 -15.69 12.65
CA VAL A 608 7.56 -15.65 13.95
C VAL A 608 6.93 -14.63 14.91
N TYR A 609 6.81 -15.00 16.19
CA TYR A 609 6.20 -14.18 17.24
C TYR A 609 6.75 -14.52 18.64
N GLY A 610 6.76 -13.53 19.53
CA GLY A 610 7.14 -13.73 20.93
C GLY A 610 5.99 -14.21 21.81
N VAL A 611 6.09 -15.39 22.39
CA VAL A 611 5.09 -15.97 23.32
C VAL A 611 5.44 -15.69 24.78
N LYS A 612 4.45 -15.47 25.64
CA LYS A 612 4.70 -15.41 27.10
C LYS A 612 4.89 -16.82 27.63
N ILE A 613 5.91 -17.03 28.46
CA ILE A 613 6.13 -18.28 29.19
C ILE A 613 5.94 -18.00 30.69
N PRO A 614 5.20 -18.85 31.43
CA PRO A 614 5.05 -18.74 32.87
C PRO A 614 6.39 -18.63 33.60
N SER A 615 6.43 -17.83 34.66
CA SER A 615 7.62 -17.61 35.51
C SER A 615 8.88 -17.09 34.80
N HIS A 616 8.76 -16.54 33.58
CA HIS A 616 9.86 -15.98 32.79
C HIS A 616 9.56 -14.55 32.33
N ASP A 617 10.58 -13.68 32.38
CA ASP A 617 10.48 -12.30 31.89
C ASP A 617 10.62 -12.20 30.36
N GLY A 618 9.94 -11.21 29.78
CA GLY A 618 9.90 -10.98 28.34
C GLY A 618 8.98 -11.96 27.61
N ARG A 619 9.41 -12.41 26.43
CA ARG A 619 8.69 -13.33 25.54
C ARG A 619 9.68 -14.27 24.84
N ALA A 620 9.44 -15.58 24.88
CA ALA A 620 10.25 -16.55 24.17
C ALA A 620 9.91 -16.56 22.67
N GLY A 621 10.90 -16.83 21.81
CA GLY A 621 10.67 -16.96 20.38
C GLY A 621 9.87 -18.20 20.01
N CYS A 622 8.77 -18.02 19.28
CA CYS A 622 8.03 -19.09 18.61
C CYS A 622 7.97 -18.81 17.10
N ALA A 623 8.21 -19.84 16.28
CA ALA A 623 7.95 -19.79 14.84
C ALA A 623 6.82 -20.76 14.49
N ALA A 624 5.69 -20.25 13.99
CA ALA A 624 4.77 -21.11 13.27
C ALA A 624 5.33 -21.38 11.87
N ILE A 625 5.28 -22.63 11.40
CA ILE A 625 5.86 -23.05 10.12
C ILE A 625 4.92 -24.00 9.38
N ALA A 626 4.91 -23.94 8.05
CA ALA A 626 4.34 -24.96 7.18
C ALA A 626 5.45 -25.66 6.39
N LEU A 627 5.32 -26.98 6.18
CA LEU A 627 6.31 -27.81 5.49
C LEU A 627 5.92 -28.01 4.03
N ASN A 628 6.90 -28.13 3.13
CA ASN A 628 6.65 -28.30 1.68
C ASN A 628 5.96 -29.63 1.32
N ASP A 629 6.17 -30.69 2.12
CA ASP A 629 5.51 -32.00 2.02
C ASP A 629 4.33 -32.16 3.01
N GLY A 630 4.14 -31.20 3.92
CA GLY A 630 3.19 -31.28 5.03
C GLY A 630 3.54 -32.31 6.13
N ASN A 631 4.66 -33.03 6.05
CA ASN A 631 4.90 -34.21 6.88
C ASN A 631 5.90 -33.95 8.02
N ALA A 632 5.35 -33.69 9.21
CA ALA A 632 6.12 -33.43 10.42
C ALA A 632 6.83 -34.66 11.02
N ASP A 633 6.49 -35.89 10.60
CA ASP A 633 7.06 -37.14 11.12
C ASP A 633 8.31 -37.59 10.36
N THR A 634 8.40 -37.26 9.07
CA THR A 634 9.62 -37.50 8.25
C THR A 634 10.61 -36.34 8.28
N PHE A 635 10.26 -35.23 8.94
CA PHE A 635 11.07 -34.01 8.95
C PHE A 635 12.28 -34.09 9.90
N ASP A 636 13.47 -33.72 9.42
CA ASP A 636 14.67 -33.64 10.26
C ASP A 636 14.67 -32.39 11.13
N TRP A 637 14.23 -32.54 12.37
CA TRP A 637 14.24 -31.49 13.39
C TRP A 637 15.63 -31.02 13.86
N SER A 638 16.73 -31.63 13.37
CA SER A 638 18.11 -31.16 13.60
C SER A 638 18.59 -30.17 12.54
N SER A 639 18.19 -30.31 11.28
CA SER A 639 18.49 -29.37 10.18
C SER A 639 18.11 -27.92 10.53
N VAL A 640 16.89 -27.70 11.02
CA VAL A 640 16.38 -26.37 11.40
C VAL A 640 17.13 -25.79 12.59
N ALA A 641 17.44 -26.60 13.61
CA ALA A 641 18.25 -26.15 14.76
C ALA A 641 19.70 -25.78 14.34
N THR A 642 20.24 -26.50 13.34
CA THR A 642 21.58 -26.25 12.78
C THR A 642 21.60 -24.97 11.95
N LEU A 643 20.62 -24.78 11.05
CA LEU A 643 20.47 -23.55 10.26
C LEU A 643 20.33 -22.32 11.16
N LEU A 644 19.39 -22.35 12.11
CA LEU A 644 19.11 -21.20 12.98
C LEU A 644 20.35 -20.82 13.81
N ARG A 645 21.11 -21.79 14.35
CA ARG A 645 22.33 -21.52 15.12
C ARG A 645 23.54 -21.09 14.27
N LYS A 646 23.50 -21.32 12.96
CA LYS A 646 24.52 -20.86 12.01
C LYS A 646 24.31 -19.40 11.63
N GLU A 647 23.07 -18.98 11.42
CA GLU A 647 22.74 -17.63 10.92
C GLU A 647 22.28 -16.63 12.00
N LEU A 648 21.82 -17.08 13.18
CA LEU A 648 21.26 -16.22 14.23
C LEU A 648 22.05 -16.29 15.54
N PRO A 649 22.10 -15.19 16.33
CA PRO A 649 22.65 -15.21 17.68
C PRO A 649 21.78 -16.07 18.62
N PRO A 650 22.34 -16.67 19.71
CA PRO A 650 21.64 -17.66 20.53
C PRO A 650 20.34 -17.21 21.21
N TYR A 651 20.10 -15.91 21.36
CA TYR A 651 18.86 -15.35 21.91
C TYR A 651 17.75 -15.18 20.87
N ALA A 652 18.09 -15.14 19.57
CA ALA A 652 17.14 -14.95 18.46
C ALA A 652 16.64 -16.27 17.87
N VAL A 653 17.35 -17.38 18.10
CA VAL A 653 16.88 -18.74 17.78
C VAL A 653 15.56 -19.02 18.51
N PRO A 654 14.45 -19.34 17.80
CA PRO A 654 13.19 -19.70 18.43
C PRO A 654 13.36 -20.87 19.41
N VAL A 655 12.81 -20.71 20.61
CA VAL A 655 12.68 -21.80 21.58
C VAL A 655 11.64 -22.81 21.09
N PHE A 656 10.57 -22.34 20.46
CA PHE A 656 9.42 -23.15 20.07
C PHE A 656 9.18 -23.11 18.55
N LEU A 657 8.72 -24.23 18.00
CA LEU A 657 8.10 -24.30 16.67
C LEU A 657 6.65 -24.76 16.79
N ARG A 658 5.78 -24.23 15.93
CA ARG A 658 4.37 -24.64 15.81
C ARG A 658 4.11 -25.05 14.37
N VAL A 659 4.12 -26.36 14.10
CA VAL A 659 3.89 -26.88 12.75
C VAL A 659 2.40 -26.79 12.43
N ARG A 660 2.08 -26.06 11.36
CA ARG A 660 0.75 -25.85 10.81
C ARG A 660 0.49 -26.86 9.70
N GLU A 661 -0.76 -27.32 9.58
CA GLU A 661 -1.19 -28.03 8.37
C GLU A 661 -1.41 -27.03 7.21
N GLY A 662 -0.76 -27.30 6.07
CA GLY A 662 -1.01 -26.60 4.81
C GLY A 662 -0.31 -25.24 4.66
N VAL A 663 0.18 -24.98 3.45
CA VAL A 663 0.80 -23.71 3.05
C VAL A 663 -0.28 -22.64 2.85
N GLY A 664 -0.07 -21.46 3.42
CA GLY A 664 -1.03 -20.35 3.43
C GLY A 664 -1.96 -20.34 4.64
N SER A 665 -1.90 -21.34 5.52
CA SER A 665 -2.67 -21.42 6.77
C SER A 665 -2.30 -20.32 7.78
N MET A 666 -1.24 -19.55 7.56
CA MET A 666 -0.82 -18.44 8.44
C MET A 666 -1.15 -17.05 7.88
N ALA A 667 -1.72 -16.99 6.67
CA ALA A 667 -2.10 -15.75 6.01
C ALA A 667 -3.60 -15.41 6.20
N THR A 668 -3.90 -14.12 6.10
CA THR A 668 -5.26 -13.58 6.02
C THR A 668 -5.76 -13.49 4.59
N ASP A 669 -7.04 -13.16 4.41
CA ASP A 669 -7.74 -12.99 3.11
C ASP A 669 -6.99 -12.13 2.07
N ASN A 670 -6.10 -11.24 2.54
CA ASN A 670 -5.30 -10.33 1.71
C ASN A 670 -3.87 -10.80 1.45
N HIS A 671 -3.60 -12.07 1.76
CA HIS A 671 -2.32 -12.77 1.62
C HIS A 671 -1.17 -12.10 2.40
N LYS A 672 -1.45 -11.71 3.65
CA LYS A 672 -0.46 -11.26 4.64
C LYS A 672 -0.59 -12.06 5.93
N HIS A 673 0.54 -12.41 6.55
CA HIS A 673 0.55 -13.09 7.85
C HIS A 673 -0.16 -12.29 8.94
N ASN A 674 -0.88 -13.01 9.80
CA ASN A 674 -1.40 -12.48 11.06
C ASN A 674 -0.95 -13.36 12.22
N LYS A 675 -0.06 -12.83 13.06
CA LYS A 675 0.47 -13.50 14.25
C LYS A 675 -0.28 -13.19 15.55
N VAL A 676 -1.28 -12.31 15.54
CA VAL A 676 -2.00 -11.92 16.78
C VAL A 676 -2.62 -13.15 17.44
N HIS A 677 -3.47 -13.89 16.71
CA HIS A 677 -4.17 -15.06 17.27
C HIS A 677 -3.20 -16.19 17.65
N LEU A 678 -2.17 -16.45 16.83
CA LEU A 678 -1.13 -17.46 17.12
C LEU A 678 -0.35 -17.11 18.41
N ARG A 679 0.01 -15.84 18.59
CA ARG A 679 0.72 -15.32 19.77
C ARG A 679 -0.15 -15.29 21.03
N ASP A 680 -1.46 -15.09 20.86
CA ASP A 680 -2.42 -14.99 21.94
C ASP A 680 -2.90 -16.38 22.43
N GLU A 681 -2.83 -17.44 21.60
CA GLU A 681 -2.83 -18.84 22.04
C GLU A 681 -1.48 -19.25 22.66
N GLY A 682 -0.38 -18.75 22.08
CA GLY A 682 0.98 -19.02 22.56
C GLY A 682 1.41 -20.47 22.28
N VAL A 683 1.89 -21.15 23.33
CA VAL A 683 2.38 -22.54 23.27
C VAL A 683 1.83 -23.42 24.41
N ASP A 684 0.73 -23.04 25.07
CA ASP A 684 -0.04 -23.99 25.89
C ASP A 684 -0.78 -24.94 24.93
N PRO A 685 -0.54 -26.27 24.95
CA PRO A 685 -1.22 -27.20 24.04
C PRO A 685 -2.75 -27.19 24.16
N ARG A 686 -3.29 -26.73 25.31
CA ARG A 686 -4.75 -26.61 25.57
C ARG A 686 -5.36 -25.34 24.97
N ALA A 687 -4.54 -24.35 24.59
CA ALA A 687 -5.00 -23.11 23.98
C ALA A 687 -5.09 -23.19 22.44
N LEU A 688 -4.50 -24.23 21.82
CA LEU A 688 -4.52 -24.44 20.38
C LEU A 688 -5.95 -24.58 19.85
N GLY A 689 -6.32 -23.74 18.87
CA GLY A 689 -7.65 -23.78 18.27
C GLY A 689 -8.74 -22.97 19.00
N THR A 690 -8.35 -22.09 19.92
CA THR A 690 -9.27 -21.18 20.63
C THR A 690 -9.38 -19.79 19.98
N ARG A 691 -8.37 -19.38 19.20
CA ARG A 691 -8.31 -18.16 18.37
C ARG A 691 -7.99 -18.44 16.90
N VAL A 692 -7.41 -19.60 16.61
CA VAL A 692 -7.00 -20.06 15.27
C VAL A 692 -7.70 -21.39 14.97
N PRO A 693 -8.98 -21.39 14.50
CA PRO A 693 -9.87 -22.56 14.63
C PRO A 693 -9.42 -23.86 13.96
N ASP A 694 -8.64 -23.77 12.89
CA ASP A 694 -8.01 -24.92 12.20
C ASP A 694 -6.81 -25.49 12.98
N GLY A 695 -6.20 -24.69 13.85
CA GLY A 695 -4.97 -24.98 14.59
C GLY A 695 -5.09 -25.99 15.72
N LYS A 696 -6.25 -26.64 15.89
CA LYS A 696 -6.43 -27.77 16.83
C LYS A 696 -5.54 -28.97 16.52
N ARG A 697 -4.99 -29.05 15.30
CA ARG A 697 -4.09 -30.11 14.84
C ARG A 697 -2.63 -29.67 14.76
N ASP A 698 -2.32 -28.42 15.15
CA ASP A 698 -0.96 -27.89 15.11
C ASP A 698 -0.05 -28.64 16.09
N ARG A 699 1.15 -28.98 15.64
CA ARG A 699 2.12 -29.75 16.45
C ARG A 699 3.17 -28.81 17.04
N LEU A 700 3.22 -28.75 18.37
CA LEU A 700 4.22 -27.97 19.08
C LEU A 700 5.52 -28.76 19.26
N PHE A 701 6.63 -28.07 19.04
CA PHE A 701 7.98 -28.55 19.28
C PHE A 701 8.77 -27.48 20.04
N TRP A 702 9.82 -27.89 20.75
CA TRP A 702 10.76 -26.99 21.43
C TRP A 702 12.21 -27.45 21.29
N LEU A 703 13.15 -26.53 21.52
CA LEU A 703 14.59 -26.76 21.50
C LEU A 703 15.15 -26.70 22.93
N PRO A 704 15.23 -27.82 23.66
CA PRO A 704 15.80 -27.84 25.00
C PRO A 704 17.22 -27.28 25.02
N THR A 705 17.60 -26.60 26.12
CA THR A 705 18.93 -26.01 26.28
C THR A 705 20.02 -27.06 26.06
N GLY A 706 20.88 -26.85 25.06
CA GLY A 706 21.95 -27.79 24.67
C GLY A 706 21.54 -28.92 23.71
N SER A 707 20.26 -29.12 23.40
CA SER A 707 19.81 -30.13 22.41
C SER A 707 20.30 -29.78 21.00
N ALA A 708 20.73 -30.77 20.22
CA ALA A 708 21.07 -30.62 18.81
C ALA A 708 19.85 -30.50 17.88
N LYS A 709 18.64 -30.81 18.36
CA LYS A 709 17.40 -30.85 17.56
C LYS A 709 16.19 -30.32 18.33
N TYR A 710 15.18 -29.86 17.60
CA TYR A 710 13.84 -29.69 18.17
C TYR A 710 13.25 -31.06 18.50
N VAL A 711 12.41 -31.11 19.54
CA VAL A 711 11.65 -32.30 19.98
C VAL A 711 10.21 -31.91 20.24
N ALA A 712 9.27 -32.86 20.22
CA ALA A 712 7.86 -32.57 20.51
C ALA A 712 7.70 -31.92 21.90
N PHE A 713 6.80 -30.95 22.00
CA PHE A 713 6.48 -30.25 23.24
C PHE A 713 5.07 -30.63 23.70
N THR A 714 4.97 -31.35 24.81
CA THR A 714 3.71 -31.95 25.28
C THR A 714 3.04 -31.10 26.36
N GLN A 715 1.77 -31.40 26.67
CA GLN A 715 1.10 -30.77 27.82
C GLN A 715 1.87 -31.04 29.13
N GLY A 716 2.43 -32.24 29.29
CA GLY A 716 3.26 -32.58 30.43
C GLY A 716 4.56 -31.79 30.52
N ASP A 717 5.04 -31.18 29.42
CA ASP A 717 6.20 -30.29 29.44
C ASP A 717 5.79 -28.84 29.77
N TRP A 718 4.65 -28.37 29.28
CA TRP A 718 4.06 -27.10 29.70
C TRP A 718 3.68 -27.11 31.19
N ASP A 719 3.11 -28.21 31.69
CA ASP A 719 2.78 -28.36 33.11
C ASP A 719 4.07 -28.41 33.98
N LYS A 720 5.20 -28.90 33.47
CA LYS A 720 6.53 -28.71 34.12
C LYS A 720 7.00 -27.24 34.07
N LEU A 721 6.86 -26.54 32.94
CA LEU A 721 7.25 -25.13 32.81
C LEU A 721 6.43 -24.18 33.70
N THR A 722 5.20 -24.54 34.05
CA THR A 722 4.37 -23.78 34.99
C THR A 722 4.73 -24.07 36.45
N GLN A 723 5.02 -25.32 36.80
CA GLN A 723 5.32 -25.75 38.18
C GLN A 723 6.77 -25.49 38.61
N LEU A 724 7.72 -25.48 37.67
CA LEU A 724 9.14 -25.30 37.92
C LEU A 724 9.69 -24.13 37.11
N ARG A 725 10.66 -23.39 37.67
CA ARG A 725 11.57 -22.52 36.90
C ARG A 725 12.59 -23.37 36.11
N ALA A 726 12.09 -24.26 35.26
CA ALA A 726 12.90 -25.03 34.33
C ALA A 726 13.70 -24.08 33.42
N ARG A 727 14.96 -24.43 33.15
CA ARG A 727 15.80 -23.63 32.24
C ARG A 727 15.35 -23.83 30.80
N ILE A 728 15.29 -22.72 30.08
CA ILE A 728 14.93 -22.59 28.67
C ILE A 728 16.03 -21.77 28.01
#